data_AF-A0A1S3KH75-F1
#
_entry.id   AF-A0A1S3KH75-F1
#
_cell.length_a   1.000
_cell.length_b   1.000
_cell.length_c   1.000
_cell.angle_alpha   90.00
_cell.angle_beta   90.00
_cell.angle_gamma   90.00
#
_symmetry.space_group_name_H-M   'P 1'
#
loop_
_entity.id
_entity.type
_entity.pdbx_description
1 polymer ?
#
loop_
_entity_poly.entity_id
_entity_poly.type
_entity_poly.pdbx_seq_one_letter_code
_entity_poly.pdbx_strand_id
1 'polypeptide(L)'
;MMFTCSMETRTKLYAGTLPVLLALVLGYFRPDLTQVLPGIHSIWSDGDAGDATQTPPKGHMQKFGLHVDKEKELIVMDHFPSPEDFYRDHMRQSVPLVVRGSLKHWPALEKWKNEDYLREKFGNREFTVMFKKSNDHRHKSHMTMSMTDFLNRYRDEHIYMDATLSPEMTEDLTIPRFLGCDAIMKMMKQFALFFNAGWSSTYIHVDATETLFAQITGQRQWILIPPTHGKYLHTDDFNYHAGISPVEPDAVDLIKFPNISKVDIYNITLYEGDIIYVPEGWYHQVRTMGGPPNMAMAIFVNYLLCSEGGDTSDVAEAATTACIARREATPKEITCKERMEDMPMHEFIAQYSYINPDAIDVALEFESPDGKLRTYNSTLKSGFEMPLLGFGVRGQPTEKAKISTAHALRLQYSLFDTDPDDESEEILGTILASTPDVKREDVFIVVKVHPRNLGREKTIVSVKRSLTRLKTDYIDLVLIKAPSCDGMKFKCEADDNRGTWKESWEALEELNEGGKIRSLGVSNFKMSQLRKLIGFAKFPLSVVQSNFNLYNRKTKLRQFCKDNGIAFMAHGLMGVLETENGTRESPLLSHPKVDLAARKYRTTPGTMLIRWALSQNVTVTPPSTNLDHIAFNRHAIVLDIADSPWAIDMLTKNFPHVD
;
A
#
# COMPACT_ATOMS: atom_id res chain seq x y z
N MET A 1 31.91 69.68 0.99
CA MET A 1 31.34 68.57 0.21
C MET A 1 31.48 67.31 1.07
N MET A 2 30.44 66.82 1.76
CA MET A 2 29.51 65.76 1.30
C MET A 2 30.25 64.64 0.55
N PHE A 3 30.27 63.38 1.01
CA PHE A 3 29.11 62.50 1.14
C PHE A 3 29.19 61.45 2.28
N THR A 4 28.04 61.27 2.92
CA THR A 4 27.39 60.11 3.57
C THR A 4 28.08 58.73 3.63
N CYS A 5 28.03 58.10 4.82
CA CYS A 5 28.07 56.64 5.00
C CYS A 5 26.82 56.20 5.82
N SER A 6 26.22 55.08 5.43
CA SER A 6 24.86 54.65 5.79
C SER A 6 24.74 53.93 7.14
N MET A 7 23.53 53.92 7.70
CA MET A 7 23.14 53.44 9.04
C MET A 7 23.24 51.90 9.28
N GLU A 8 23.84 51.12 8.38
CA GLU A 8 23.77 49.64 8.48
C GLU A 8 24.83 49.00 9.40
N THR A 9 25.89 49.71 9.78
CA THR A 9 27.02 49.09 10.50
C THR A 9 26.94 49.21 12.02
N ARG A 10 25.97 49.95 12.58
CA ARG A 10 25.75 50.03 14.05
C ARG A 10 24.73 49.02 14.59
N THR A 11 23.92 48.42 13.73
CA THR A 11 22.86 47.47 14.14
C THR A 11 23.40 46.06 14.41
N LYS A 12 24.60 45.72 13.92
CA LYS A 12 25.18 44.37 14.06
C LYS A 12 25.99 44.14 15.34
N LEU A 13 26.27 45.18 16.15
CA LEU A 13 26.96 45.01 17.44
C LEU A 13 26.00 44.92 18.65
N TYR A 14 24.73 45.28 18.51
CA TYR A 14 23.74 45.29 19.60
C TYR A 14 22.71 44.15 19.55
N ALA A 15 22.64 43.38 18.45
CA ALA A 15 21.68 42.28 18.31
C ALA A 15 22.14 40.94 18.93
N GLY A 16 23.43 40.78 19.25
CA GLY A 16 23.99 39.51 19.74
C GLY A 16 24.13 39.41 21.26
N THR A 17 24.21 40.53 21.99
CA THR A 17 24.55 40.54 23.42
C THR A 17 23.32 40.71 24.32
N LEU A 18 22.24 41.33 23.85
CA LEU A 18 21.04 41.56 24.65
C LEU A 18 20.22 40.29 24.95
N PRO A 19 20.00 39.35 24.00
CA PRO A 19 19.21 38.14 24.29
C PRO A 19 19.92 37.19 25.27
N VAL A 20 21.26 37.14 25.22
CA VAL A 20 22.07 36.26 26.07
C VAL A 20 22.17 36.81 27.50
N LEU A 21 22.29 38.14 27.67
CA LEU A 21 22.22 38.77 28.98
C LEU A 21 20.81 38.72 29.58
N LEU A 22 19.74 38.87 28.79
CA LEU A 22 18.36 38.74 29.27
C LEU A 22 18.03 37.31 29.70
N ALA A 23 18.51 36.30 28.96
CA ALA A 23 18.33 34.89 29.30
C ALA A 23 19.09 34.51 30.59
N LEU A 24 20.29 35.07 30.81
CA LEU A 24 21.07 34.85 32.04
C LEU A 24 20.44 35.54 33.26
N VAL A 25 19.85 36.74 33.09
CA VAL A 25 19.19 37.47 34.20
C VAL A 25 17.84 36.84 34.54
N LEU A 26 17.03 36.44 33.56
CA LEU A 26 15.72 35.80 33.77
C LEU A 26 15.82 34.34 34.23
N GLY A 27 16.92 33.65 33.91
CA GLY A 27 17.19 32.30 34.39
C GLY A 27 17.65 32.25 35.85
N TYR A 28 18.32 33.29 36.35
CA TYR A 28 18.92 33.29 37.70
C TYR A 28 18.10 34.08 38.73
N PHE A 29 17.40 35.15 38.33
CA PHE A 29 16.52 35.93 39.19
C PHE A 29 15.15 35.99 38.52
N ARG A 30 14.20 35.11 38.87
CA ARG A 30 12.81 35.20 38.37
C ARG A 30 12.10 36.42 38.97
N PRO A 31 11.91 37.55 38.28
CA PRO A 31 11.15 38.66 38.83
C PRO A 31 9.71 38.59 38.29
N ASP A 32 8.77 39.10 39.08
CA ASP A 32 7.39 39.24 38.65
C ASP A 32 7.28 40.33 37.56
N LEU A 33 6.97 39.92 36.32
CA LEU A 33 6.90 40.80 35.15
C LEU A 33 5.72 41.79 35.19
N THR A 34 4.82 41.67 36.17
CA THR A 34 3.67 42.59 36.34
C THR A 34 4.08 43.97 36.85
N GLN A 35 5.31 44.16 37.35
CA GLN A 35 5.77 45.43 37.92
C GLN A 35 6.61 46.32 36.99
N VAL A 36 6.98 45.87 35.78
CA VAL A 36 7.99 46.59 34.96
C VAL A 36 7.40 47.38 33.79
N LEU A 37 6.14 47.20 33.40
CA LEU A 37 5.52 47.95 32.29
C LEU A 37 4.04 48.29 32.52
N PRO A 38 3.70 49.40 33.22
CA PRO A 38 2.35 49.93 33.24
C PRO A 38 2.15 50.83 32.01
N GLY A 39 1.35 50.40 31.03
CA GLY A 39 0.85 51.32 29.98
C GLY A 39 0.92 50.89 28.52
N ILE A 40 0.71 49.60 28.20
CA ILE A 40 0.34 49.20 26.83
C ILE A 40 -1.11 48.69 26.84
N HIS A 41 -2.03 49.59 27.16
CA HIS A 41 -3.45 49.47 26.85
C HIS A 41 -3.81 50.65 25.95
N SER A 42 -3.82 50.45 24.62
CA SER A 42 -4.63 51.25 23.66
C SER A 42 -4.31 51.08 22.15
N ILE A 43 -3.54 50.09 21.68
CA ILE A 43 -3.27 49.95 20.21
C ILE A 43 -3.65 48.57 19.64
N TRP A 44 -4.56 47.84 20.30
CA TRP A 44 -5.20 46.64 19.73
C TRP A 44 -6.68 46.64 20.14
N SER A 45 -7.45 47.55 19.57
CA SER A 45 -8.91 47.54 19.63
C SER A 45 -9.41 47.66 18.19
N ASP A 46 -9.58 46.52 17.54
CA ASP A 46 -10.57 46.25 16.49
C ASP A 46 -10.33 44.82 15.98
N GLY A 47 -10.97 43.88 16.67
CA GLY A 47 -10.97 42.46 16.40
C GLY A 47 -11.75 41.79 17.53
N ASP A 48 -12.98 41.38 17.23
CA ASP A 48 -13.97 40.83 18.17
C ASP A 48 -13.35 40.06 19.35
N ALA A 49 -13.36 40.70 20.52
CA ALA A 49 -13.13 40.03 21.79
C ALA A 49 -14.38 39.20 22.11
N GLY A 50 -14.41 37.97 21.56
CA GLY A 50 -15.33 36.94 22.01
C GLY A 50 -15.07 36.62 23.48
N ASP A 51 -16.02 37.05 24.32
CA ASP A 51 -16.35 36.55 25.65
C ASP A 51 -15.29 35.70 26.39
N ALA A 52 -14.29 36.36 26.99
CA ALA A 52 -13.30 35.74 27.88
C ALA A 52 -13.82 35.52 29.31
N THR A 53 -15.06 35.06 29.47
CA THR A 53 -15.64 34.70 30.79
C THR A 53 -16.06 33.24 30.93
N GLN A 54 -15.86 32.40 29.90
CA GLN A 54 -16.22 30.98 29.98
C GLN A 54 -15.07 30.15 30.56
N THR A 55 -15.35 29.46 31.67
CA THR A 55 -14.46 28.43 32.19
C THR A 55 -14.26 27.37 31.10
N PRO A 56 -13.02 26.91 30.81
CA PRO A 56 -12.80 25.93 29.76
C PRO A 56 -13.66 24.67 29.97
N PRO A 57 -14.23 24.09 28.89
CA PRO A 57 -14.99 22.85 29.01
C PRO A 57 -14.17 21.76 29.70
N LYS A 58 -14.84 20.90 30.48
CA LYS A 58 -14.18 19.77 31.15
C LYS A 58 -13.41 18.93 30.14
N GLY A 59 -12.14 18.65 30.44
CA GLY A 59 -11.26 17.88 29.57
C GLY A 59 -10.64 18.67 28.40
N HIS A 60 -10.82 19.99 28.33
CA HIS A 60 -10.17 20.83 27.33
C HIS A 60 -8.64 20.72 27.43
N MET A 61 -7.98 20.50 26.29
CA MET A 61 -6.54 20.24 26.16
C MET A 61 -6.02 19.03 26.95
N GLN A 62 -6.91 18.11 27.33
CA GLN A 62 -6.55 16.84 27.93
C GLN A 62 -6.66 15.71 26.89
N LYS A 63 -6.14 14.53 27.26
CA LYS A 63 -6.21 13.34 26.42
C LYS A 63 -7.67 12.96 26.09
N PHE A 64 -7.89 12.53 24.86
CA PHE A 64 -9.16 11.98 24.41
C PHE A 64 -9.61 10.83 25.33
N GLY A 65 -10.88 10.82 25.72
CA GLY A 65 -11.40 9.99 26.81
C GLY A 65 -11.73 10.76 28.10
N LEU A 66 -10.95 11.80 28.44
CA LEU A 66 -11.11 12.52 29.71
C LEU A 66 -12.16 13.64 29.70
N HIS A 67 -12.72 13.94 28.52
CA HIS A 67 -13.71 14.99 28.31
C HIS A 67 -15.15 14.55 28.55
N VAL A 68 -15.41 13.25 28.79
CA VAL A 68 -16.75 12.74 29.09
C VAL A 68 -17.01 12.64 30.60
N ASP A 69 -18.27 12.76 30.99
CA ASP A 69 -18.68 12.65 32.39
C ASP A 69 -18.79 11.21 32.88
N LYS A 70 -19.25 10.32 32.00
CA LYS A 70 -19.42 8.90 32.32
C LYS A 70 -19.14 8.07 31.09
N GLU A 71 -18.28 7.07 31.25
CA GLU A 71 -18.00 6.06 30.23
C GLU A 71 -19.15 5.06 30.13
N LYS A 72 -19.37 4.52 28.93
CA LYS A 72 -20.28 3.41 28.67
C LYS A 72 -19.56 2.09 28.93
N GLU A 73 -20.32 1.06 29.27
CA GLU A 73 -19.80 -0.27 29.54
C GLU A 73 -19.71 -1.11 28.28
N LEU A 74 -18.60 -1.83 28.12
CA LEU A 74 -18.43 -2.85 27.10
C LEU A 74 -18.88 -4.21 27.60
N ILE A 75 -19.27 -5.09 26.67
CA ILE A 75 -19.46 -6.50 26.99
C ILE A 75 -18.08 -7.10 27.25
N VAL A 76 -17.89 -7.58 28.47
CA VAL A 76 -16.66 -8.25 28.91
C VAL A 76 -17.02 -9.67 29.34
N MET A 77 -16.37 -10.65 28.73
CA MET A 77 -16.50 -12.07 29.07
C MET A 77 -15.18 -12.61 29.60
N ASP A 78 -15.23 -13.68 30.39
CA ASP A 78 -14.05 -14.41 30.89
C ASP A 78 -13.78 -15.72 30.13
N HIS A 79 -14.63 -16.04 29.17
CA HIS A 79 -14.51 -17.19 28.27
C HIS A 79 -15.00 -16.83 26.87
N PHE A 80 -14.54 -17.58 25.87
CA PHE A 80 -14.99 -17.40 24.50
C PHE A 80 -16.44 -17.84 24.33
N PRO A 81 -17.30 -17.01 23.70
CA PRO A 81 -18.60 -17.48 23.20
C PRO A 81 -18.39 -18.57 22.13
N SER A 82 -19.44 -19.33 21.81
CA SER A 82 -19.39 -20.21 20.64
C SER A 82 -19.21 -19.37 19.36
N PRO A 83 -18.64 -19.92 18.27
CA PRO A 83 -18.56 -19.19 17.00
C PRO A 83 -19.92 -18.71 16.49
N GLU A 84 -20.96 -19.52 16.68
CA GLU A 84 -22.33 -19.17 16.32
C GLU A 84 -22.86 -17.99 17.15
N ASP A 85 -22.67 -17.99 18.48
CA ASP A 85 -23.08 -16.89 19.35
C ASP A 85 -22.25 -15.62 19.06
N PHE A 86 -20.95 -15.76 18.82
CA PHE A 86 -20.10 -14.63 18.42
C PHE A 86 -20.60 -13.99 17.13
N TYR A 87 -20.94 -14.80 16.12
CA TYR A 87 -21.52 -14.30 14.90
C TYR A 87 -22.86 -13.59 15.15
N ARG A 88 -23.79 -14.25 15.84
CA ARG A 88 -25.16 -13.77 16.04
C ARG A 88 -25.23 -12.50 16.89
N ASP A 89 -24.48 -12.47 17.99
CA ASP A 89 -24.63 -11.47 19.05
C ASP A 89 -23.62 -10.31 18.91
N HIS A 90 -22.48 -10.54 18.24
CA HIS A 90 -21.43 -9.54 18.09
C HIS A 90 -21.21 -9.13 16.64
N MET A 91 -20.83 -10.06 15.76
CA MET A 91 -20.56 -9.73 14.35
C MET A 91 -21.81 -9.20 13.65
N ARG A 92 -22.96 -9.85 13.83
CA ARG A 92 -24.20 -9.41 13.19
C ARG A 92 -24.83 -8.20 13.88
N GLN A 93 -24.61 -7.96 15.17
CA GLN A 93 -25.20 -6.80 15.85
C GLN A 93 -24.30 -5.57 15.87
N SER A 94 -23.05 -5.66 15.39
CA SER A 94 -22.04 -4.60 15.52
C SER A 94 -21.81 -4.23 16.99
N VAL A 95 -21.63 -5.24 17.84
CA VAL A 95 -21.41 -5.05 19.27
C VAL A 95 -19.97 -5.46 19.64
N PRO A 96 -19.12 -4.52 20.09
CA PRO A 96 -17.78 -4.85 20.52
C PRO A 96 -17.77 -5.82 21.70
N LEU A 97 -16.74 -6.66 21.75
CA LEU A 97 -16.58 -7.69 22.77
C LEU A 97 -15.15 -7.68 23.29
N VAL A 98 -14.98 -7.79 24.60
CA VAL A 98 -13.69 -8.08 25.22
C VAL A 98 -13.76 -9.44 25.89
N VAL A 99 -12.81 -10.31 25.60
CA VAL A 99 -12.68 -11.59 26.29
C VAL A 99 -11.38 -11.59 27.08
N ARG A 100 -11.50 -11.73 28.40
CA ARG A 100 -10.40 -11.62 29.36
C ARG A 100 -9.69 -12.94 29.55
N GLY A 101 -8.36 -12.92 29.50
CA GLY A 101 -7.47 -14.03 29.85
C GLY A 101 -7.65 -15.32 29.07
N SER A 102 -8.49 -15.35 28.03
CA SER A 102 -8.82 -16.57 27.27
C SER A 102 -7.70 -17.00 26.32
N LEU A 103 -6.63 -16.21 26.19
CA LEU A 103 -5.43 -16.53 25.43
C LEU A 103 -4.21 -16.88 26.31
N LYS A 104 -4.42 -17.08 27.62
CA LYS A 104 -3.33 -17.38 28.58
C LYS A 104 -2.59 -18.69 28.29
N HIS A 105 -3.18 -19.59 27.50
CA HIS A 105 -2.56 -20.84 27.09
C HIS A 105 -1.54 -20.67 25.96
N TRP A 106 -1.46 -19.51 25.31
CA TRP A 106 -0.50 -19.27 24.23
C TRP A 106 0.94 -19.24 24.75
N PRO A 107 1.84 -20.09 24.22
CA PRO A 107 3.27 -20.03 24.53
C PRO A 107 3.90 -18.64 24.31
N ALA A 108 3.38 -17.87 23.35
CA ALA A 108 3.84 -16.52 23.03
C ALA A 108 3.86 -15.56 24.23
N LEU A 109 2.90 -15.67 25.17
CA LEU A 109 2.83 -14.78 26.34
C LEU A 109 4.03 -14.91 27.27
N GLU A 110 4.68 -16.07 27.29
CA GLU A 110 5.89 -16.29 28.09
C GLU A 110 7.15 -16.16 27.24
N LYS A 111 7.20 -16.85 26.09
CA LYS A 111 8.41 -16.91 25.27
C LYS A 111 8.79 -15.55 24.68
N TRP A 112 7.82 -14.77 24.21
CA TRP A 112 8.12 -13.55 23.46
C TRP A 112 8.54 -12.40 24.36
N LYS A 113 8.30 -12.48 25.68
CA LYS A 113 8.88 -11.53 26.64
C LYS A 113 10.41 -11.56 26.66
N ASN A 114 11.00 -12.70 26.27
CA ASN A 114 12.44 -12.88 26.21
C ASN A 114 12.99 -12.46 24.84
N GLU A 115 13.67 -11.32 24.79
CA GLU A 115 14.31 -10.87 23.55
C GLU A 115 15.41 -11.81 23.04
N ASP A 116 16.09 -12.54 23.92
CA ASP A 116 17.09 -13.52 23.49
C ASP A 116 16.44 -14.67 22.73
N TYR A 117 15.25 -15.11 23.17
CA TYR A 117 14.44 -16.07 22.41
C TYR A 117 14.05 -15.52 21.05
N LEU A 118 13.58 -14.27 20.98
CA LEU A 118 13.22 -13.63 19.71
C LEU A 118 14.42 -13.53 18.76
N ARG A 119 15.61 -13.21 19.28
CA ARG A 119 16.86 -13.17 18.50
C ARG A 119 17.26 -14.55 18.01
N GLU A 120 17.24 -15.55 18.87
CA GLU A 120 17.64 -16.92 18.53
C GLU A 120 16.70 -17.53 17.49
N LYS A 121 15.39 -17.42 17.71
CA LYS A 121 14.37 -18.07 16.87
C LYS A 121 14.03 -17.28 15.61
N PHE A 122 13.99 -15.94 15.68
CA PHE A 122 13.49 -15.08 14.59
C PHE A 122 14.52 -14.05 14.09
N GLY A 123 15.74 -14.03 14.63
CA GLY A 123 16.71 -12.95 14.42
C GLY A 123 17.01 -12.57 12.97
N ASN A 124 17.05 -13.56 12.07
CA ASN A 124 17.34 -13.36 10.64
C ASN A 124 16.10 -13.02 9.80
N ARG A 125 14.89 -13.04 10.38
CA ARG A 125 13.66 -12.74 9.65
C ARG A 125 13.53 -11.25 9.43
N GLU A 126 13.25 -10.87 8.19
CA GLU A 126 13.06 -9.48 7.78
C GLU A 126 11.59 -9.06 7.93
N PHE A 127 11.36 -7.89 8.50
CA PHE A 127 10.02 -7.33 8.71
C PHE A 127 9.95 -5.91 8.16
N THR A 128 8.73 -5.49 7.81
CA THR A 128 8.45 -4.10 7.50
C THR A 128 8.30 -3.31 8.81
N VAL A 129 9.11 -2.26 8.95
CA VAL A 129 9.15 -1.42 10.15
C VAL A 129 8.87 0.03 9.75
N MET A 130 7.87 0.62 10.40
CA MET A 130 7.53 2.03 10.29
C MET A 130 8.40 2.88 11.21
N PHE A 131 8.97 3.95 10.65
CA PHE A 131 9.68 4.98 11.39
C PHE A 131 8.75 6.14 11.67
N LYS A 132 8.63 6.52 12.94
CA LYS A 132 7.87 7.71 13.35
C LYS A 132 8.86 8.73 13.91
N LYS A 133 9.28 9.70 13.09
CA LYS A 133 10.12 10.80 13.58
C LYS A 133 9.26 11.69 14.48
N SER A 134 9.73 11.98 15.70
CA SER A 134 8.90 12.53 16.80
C SER A 134 8.25 13.89 16.55
N ASN A 135 8.48 14.57 15.41
CA ASN A 135 7.85 15.83 15.03
C ASN A 135 7.43 15.90 13.54
N ASP A 136 7.50 14.79 12.79
CA ASP A 136 7.07 14.77 11.39
C ASP A 136 6.02 13.67 11.18
N HIS A 137 4.77 14.07 11.31
CA HIS A 137 3.60 13.19 11.18
C HIS A 137 3.15 13.00 9.72
N ARG A 138 3.84 13.62 8.75
CA ARG A 138 3.44 13.62 7.33
C ARG A 138 4.22 12.61 6.49
N HIS A 139 5.34 12.09 6.99
CA HIS A 139 6.20 11.16 6.25
C HIS A 139 6.38 9.85 7.02
N LYS A 140 5.52 8.86 6.74
CA LYS A 140 5.71 7.48 7.21
C LYS A 140 6.80 6.82 6.37
N SER A 141 8.04 6.79 6.85
CA SER A 141 9.11 6.05 6.20
C SER A 141 9.03 4.58 6.63
N HIS A 142 8.87 3.67 5.67
CA HIS A 142 8.95 2.23 5.91
C HIS A 142 10.35 1.75 5.56
N MET A 143 10.90 0.84 6.35
CA MET A 143 12.12 0.12 5.98
C MET A 143 12.02 -1.35 6.35
N THR A 144 12.68 -2.17 5.56
CA THR A 144 12.89 -3.58 5.87
C THR A 144 14.10 -3.71 6.79
N MET A 145 13.97 -4.47 7.87
CA MET A 145 15.09 -4.84 8.74
C MET A 145 14.87 -6.21 9.38
N SER A 146 15.95 -6.83 9.82
CA SER A 146 15.88 -8.09 10.56
C SER A 146 15.28 -7.91 11.96
N MET A 147 14.72 -8.96 12.57
CA MET A 147 14.28 -8.92 13.97
C MET A 147 15.41 -8.51 14.90
N THR A 148 16.64 -9.00 14.66
CA THR A 148 17.81 -8.62 15.45
C THR A 148 18.08 -7.12 15.39
N ASP A 149 18.03 -6.54 14.18
CA ASP A 149 18.24 -5.10 13.99
C ASP A 149 17.12 -4.28 14.62
N PHE A 150 15.87 -4.74 14.52
CA PHE A 150 14.73 -4.11 15.18
C PHE A 150 14.92 -4.11 16.70
N LEU A 151 15.20 -5.26 17.30
CA LEU A 151 15.40 -5.40 18.75
C LEU A 151 16.57 -4.53 19.27
N ASN A 152 17.58 -4.28 18.45
CA ASN A 152 18.70 -3.39 18.80
C ASN A 152 18.31 -1.91 18.86
N ARG A 153 17.21 -1.51 18.22
CA ARG A 153 16.89 -0.09 17.97
C ARG A 153 15.57 0.34 18.60
N TYR A 154 14.59 -0.55 18.72
CA TYR A 154 13.20 -0.18 19.01
C TYR A 154 12.94 0.46 20.38
N ARG A 155 13.87 0.29 21.31
CA ARG A 155 13.83 0.91 22.64
C ARG A 155 14.22 2.38 22.59
N ASP A 156 15.20 2.74 21.76
CA ASP A 156 15.79 4.08 21.69
C ASP A 156 15.27 4.89 20.50
N GLU A 157 14.91 4.21 19.42
CA GLU A 157 14.34 4.78 18.21
C GLU A 157 12.82 4.63 18.23
N HIS A 158 12.11 5.67 17.78
CA HIS A 158 10.65 5.66 17.64
C HIS A 158 10.22 4.84 16.40
N ILE A 159 10.51 3.54 16.42
CA ILE A 159 10.19 2.58 15.37
C ILE A 159 9.11 1.60 15.82
N TYR A 160 8.31 1.16 14.86
CA TYR A 160 7.12 0.37 15.08
C TYR A 160 7.03 -0.72 14.03
N MET A 161 6.92 -1.98 14.45
CA MET A 161 6.72 -3.09 13.53
C MET A 161 5.22 -3.30 13.31
N ASP A 162 4.85 -3.32 12.03
CA ASP A 162 3.55 -3.74 11.50
C ASP A 162 3.86 -4.72 10.38
N ALA A 163 3.77 -6.01 10.69
CA ALA A 163 4.22 -7.04 9.78
C ALA A 163 3.37 -8.29 9.90
N THR A 164 3.32 -9.06 8.82
CA THR A 164 2.71 -10.38 8.84
C THR A 164 3.53 -11.33 9.73
N LEU A 165 2.85 -12.24 10.44
CA LEU A 165 3.51 -13.27 11.24
C LEU A 165 4.23 -14.27 10.35
N SER A 166 5.46 -14.66 10.72
CA SER A 166 6.14 -15.76 10.03
C SER A 166 5.55 -17.12 10.44
N PRO A 167 5.71 -18.18 9.61
CA PRO A 167 5.25 -19.52 9.98
C PRO A 167 5.79 -20.00 11.34
N GLU A 168 7.05 -19.72 11.66
CA GLU A 168 7.64 -20.14 12.94
C GLU A 168 7.05 -19.38 14.14
N MET A 169 6.65 -18.12 13.96
CA MET A 169 5.96 -17.39 15.02
C MET A 169 4.57 -17.98 15.29
N THR A 170 3.93 -18.54 14.27
CA THR A 170 2.59 -19.13 14.39
C THR A 170 2.59 -20.49 15.11
N GLU A 171 3.77 -21.07 15.36
CA GLU A 171 3.94 -22.25 16.24
C GLU A 171 3.57 -21.93 17.70
N ASP A 172 3.73 -20.67 18.13
CA ASP A 172 3.47 -20.23 19.51
C ASP A 172 2.02 -19.73 19.72
N LEU A 173 1.14 -19.91 18.72
CA LEU A 173 -0.22 -19.35 18.69
C LEU A 173 -1.25 -20.41 18.28
N THR A 174 -2.49 -20.25 18.76
CA THR A 174 -3.66 -21.03 18.33
C THR A 174 -4.78 -20.08 17.89
N ILE A 175 -5.69 -20.55 17.04
CA ILE A 175 -6.83 -19.75 16.62
C ILE A 175 -7.76 -19.47 17.83
N PRO A 176 -8.15 -18.20 18.09
CA PRO A 176 -9.15 -17.89 19.12
C PRO A 176 -10.44 -18.68 18.87
N ARG A 177 -10.95 -19.39 19.90
CA ARG A 177 -12.00 -20.41 19.71
C ARG A 177 -13.26 -19.91 19.01
N PHE A 178 -13.72 -18.69 19.32
CA PHE A 178 -14.92 -18.12 18.68
C PHE A 178 -14.74 -17.80 17.19
N LEU A 179 -13.51 -17.88 16.67
CA LEU A 179 -13.23 -17.81 15.24
C LEU A 179 -13.21 -19.20 14.59
N GLY A 180 -13.09 -20.29 15.37
CA GLY A 180 -12.84 -21.67 14.93
C GLY A 180 -13.97 -22.37 14.18
N CYS A 181 -14.67 -21.66 13.30
CA CYS A 181 -15.79 -22.10 12.50
C CYS A 181 -15.50 -21.82 11.02
N ASP A 182 -15.64 -22.81 10.14
CA ASP A 182 -15.33 -22.66 8.71
C ASP A 182 -16.03 -21.46 8.05
N ALA A 183 -17.26 -21.14 8.46
CA ALA A 183 -18.01 -19.99 7.96
C ALA A 183 -17.35 -18.64 8.31
N ILE A 184 -16.74 -18.52 9.49
CA ILE A 184 -16.02 -17.32 9.94
C ILE A 184 -14.60 -17.30 9.37
N MET A 185 -13.93 -18.46 9.37
CA MET A 185 -12.56 -18.60 8.91
C MET A 185 -12.40 -18.24 7.43
N LYS A 186 -13.40 -18.62 6.62
CA LYS A 186 -13.51 -18.18 5.22
C LYS A 186 -13.66 -16.68 5.05
N MET A 187 -13.75 -15.87 6.10
CA MET A 187 -13.78 -14.41 6.02
C MET A 187 -12.46 -13.77 6.47
N MET A 188 -11.53 -14.54 7.05
CA MET A 188 -10.27 -14.00 7.55
C MET A 188 -9.39 -13.49 6.41
N LYS A 189 -8.74 -12.35 6.67
CA LYS A 189 -7.90 -11.64 5.71
C LYS A 189 -6.42 -11.80 6.02
N GLN A 190 -6.03 -11.49 7.25
CA GLN A 190 -4.63 -11.37 7.63
C GLN A 190 -4.45 -11.45 9.15
N PHE A 191 -3.32 -12.02 9.57
CA PHE A 191 -2.77 -11.87 10.90
C PHE A 191 -1.58 -10.90 10.85
N ALA A 192 -1.60 -9.88 11.70
CA ALA A 192 -0.54 -8.87 11.75
C ALA A 192 0.05 -8.79 13.17
N LEU A 193 1.37 -8.79 13.24
CA LEU A 193 2.14 -8.53 14.44
C LEU A 193 2.35 -7.02 14.60
N PHE A 194 2.00 -6.54 15.78
CA PHE A 194 2.22 -5.17 16.21
C PHE A 194 3.21 -5.13 17.37
N PHE A 195 4.43 -4.63 17.12
CA PHE A 195 5.52 -4.64 18.10
C PHE A 195 6.20 -3.26 18.21
N ASN A 196 6.25 -2.73 19.44
CA ASN A 196 6.97 -1.50 19.79
C ASN A 196 7.42 -1.49 21.26
N ALA A 197 8.02 -0.38 21.70
CA ALA A 197 8.54 -0.20 23.06
C ALA A 197 7.55 0.39 24.08
N GLY A 198 6.26 0.51 23.74
CA GLY A 198 5.20 0.95 24.65
C GLY A 198 4.81 2.43 24.58
N TRP A 199 5.28 3.17 23.57
CA TRP A 199 5.04 4.63 23.44
C TRP A 199 4.05 5.02 22.33
N SER A 200 3.54 4.07 21.55
CA SER A 200 2.67 4.34 20.40
C SER A 200 1.26 4.81 20.80
N SER A 201 0.71 5.71 19.98
CA SER A 201 -0.65 6.22 20.07
C SER A 201 -1.18 6.42 18.65
N THR A 202 -2.42 6.00 18.40
CA THR A 202 -3.12 6.20 17.13
C THR A 202 -3.90 7.51 17.12
N TYR A 203 -4.18 8.03 15.93
CA TYR A 203 -5.28 8.98 15.73
C TYR A 203 -6.62 8.33 16.08
N ILE A 204 -7.67 9.15 16.21
CA ILE A 204 -9.04 8.65 16.22
C ILE A 204 -9.39 8.30 14.77
N HIS A 205 -9.67 7.02 14.52
CA HIS A 205 -9.92 6.53 13.17
C HIS A 205 -10.90 5.35 13.19
N VAL A 206 -11.35 4.96 12.00
CA VAL A 206 -12.17 3.77 11.80
C VAL A 206 -11.43 2.78 10.90
N ASP A 207 -11.55 1.49 11.23
CA ASP A 207 -11.07 0.41 10.37
C ASP A 207 -12.13 0.01 9.35
N ALA A 208 -11.68 -0.29 8.13
CA ALA A 208 -12.53 -0.78 7.04
C ALA A 208 -12.85 -2.29 7.13
N THR A 209 -12.47 -2.95 8.21
CA THR A 209 -12.68 -4.39 8.44
C THR A 209 -13.12 -4.63 9.87
N GLU A 210 -13.65 -5.82 10.12
CA GLU A 210 -13.79 -6.34 11.48
C GLU A 210 -12.38 -6.56 12.05
N THR A 211 -12.08 -5.97 13.20
CA THR A 211 -10.74 -6.01 13.79
C THR A 211 -10.79 -6.77 15.11
N LEU A 212 -9.95 -7.80 15.25
CA LEU A 212 -9.66 -8.41 16.53
C LEU A 212 -8.23 -8.12 16.94
N PHE A 213 -8.01 -7.94 18.23
CA PHE A 213 -6.70 -7.55 18.74
C PHE A 213 -6.38 -8.30 20.02
N ALA A 214 -5.44 -9.24 19.91
CA ALA A 214 -4.97 -10.09 21.00
C ALA A 214 -3.71 -9.50 21.63
N GLN A 215 -3.78 -9.14 22.91
CA GLN A 215 -2.66 -8.57 23.65
C GLN A 215 -1.72 -9.69 24.14
N ILE A 216 -0.47 -9.68 23.69
CA ILE A 216 0.53 -10.73 24.01
C ILE A 216 1.42 -10.28 25.17
N THR A 217 2.09 -9.12 25.03
CA THR A 217 2.97 -8.56 26.07
C THR A 217 2.70 -7.08 26.27
N GLY A 218 2.77 -6.60 27.52
CA GLY A 218 2.43 -5.22 27.84
C GLY A 218 0.92 -4.95 27.81
N GLN A 219 0.53 -3.68 27.66
CA GLN A 219 -0.88 -3.26 27.77
C GLN A 219 -1.28 -2.31 26.65
N ARG A 220 -2.57 -2.26 26.34
CA ARG A 220 -3.15 -1.29 25.41
C ARG A 220 -4.49 -0.77 25.92
N GLN A 221 -4.62 0.55 26.00
CA GLN A 221 -5.90 1.21 26.21
C GLN A 221 -6.60 1.40 24.87
N TRP A 222 -7.87 0.97 24.81
CA TRP A 222 -8.79 1.16 23.71
C TRP A 222 -9.91 2.10 24.12
N ILE A 223 -10.14 3.12 23.31
CA ILE A 223 -11.25 4.07 23.47
C ILE A 223 -12.10 3.94 22.21
N LEU A 224 -13.28 3.32 22.33
CA LEU A 224 -14.19 3.09 21.23
C LEU A 224 -15.34 4.10 21.23
N ILE A 225 -15.81 4.44 20.04
CA ILE A 225 -16.90 5.37 19.78
C ILE A 225 -17.85 4.72 18.75
N PRO A 226 -19.17 4.74 18.98
CA PRO A 226 -20.14 4.15 18.06
C PRO A 226 -20.05 4.74 16.64
N PRO A 227 -20.34 3.93 15.60
CA PRO A 227 -20.33 4.41 14.20
C PRO A 227 -21.23 5.64 13.97
N THR A 228 -22.37 5.70 14.65
CA THR A 228 -23.35 6.80 14.53
C THR A 228 -22.85 8.15 15.03
N HIS A 229 -21.71 8.18 15.72
CA HIS A 229 -21.12 9.40 16.29
C HIS A 229 -20.02 10.01 15.41
N GLY A 230 -19.74 9.46 14.22
CA GLY A 230 -18.71 9.97 13.30
C GLY A 230 -18.82 11.47 12.99
N LYS A 231 -20.04 12.00 12.87
CA LYS A 231 -20.31 13.44 12.66
C LYS A 231 -19.78 14.35 13.77
N TYR A 232 -19.65 13.84 14.99
CA TYR A 232 -19.09 14.59 16.12
C TYR A 232 -17.56 14.53 16.14
N LEU A 233 -16.96 13.56 15.45
CA LEU A 233 -15.52 13.35 15.34
C LEU A 233 -14.88 14.15 14.21
N HIS A 234 -15.65 14.93 13.45
CA HIS A 234 -15.15 15.75 12.34
C HIS A 234 -14.40 14.96 11.26
N THR A 235 -14.72 13.67 11.09
CA THR A 235 -14.02 12.76 10.16
C THR A 235 -14.31 13.05 8.69
N ASP A 236 -15.35 13.84 8.41
CA ASP A 236 -15.75 14.27 7.06
C ASP A 236 -15.05 15.58 6.63
N ASP A 237 -14.34 16.27 7.55
CA ASP A 237 -13.71 17.57 7.28
C ASP A 237 -12.37 17.45 6.52
N PHE A 238 -11.94 16.24 6.16
CA PHE A 238 -10.70 15.99 5.41
C PHE A 238 -10.91 15.25 4.08
N ASN A 239 -10.44 15.88 3.00
CA ASN A 239 -10.49 15.32 1.64
C ASN A 239 -9.42 14.27 1.32
N TYR A 240 -8.44 14.03 2.21
CA TYR A 240 -7.27 13.19 1.91
C TYR A 240 -7.27 11.81 2.58
N HIS A 241 -7.97 11.64 3.72
CA HIS A 241 -8.07 10.37 4.44
C HIS A 241 -9.46 10.25 5.11
N ALA A 242 -10.44 9.75 4.37
CA ALA A 242 -11.78 9.50 4.90
C ALA A 242 -11.71 8.61 6.16
N GLY A 243 -12.41 9.01 7.22
CA GLY A 243 -12.52 8.21 8.45
C GLY A 243 -11.45 8.47 9.52
N ILE A 244 -10.53 9.43 9.32
CA ILE A 244 -9.60 9.90 10.36
C ILE A 244 -10.05 11.25 10.90
N SER A 245 -10.10 11.40 12.23
CA SER A 245 -10.47 12.65 12.88
C SER A 245 -9.33 13.69 12.85
N PRO A 246 -9.62 14.99 12.62
CA PRO A 246 -8.68 16.10 12.83
C PRO A 246 -8.31 16.39 14.27
N VAL A 247 -9.00 15.76 15.23
CA VAL A 247 -8.79 16.05 16.63
C VAL A 247 -7.49 15.41 17.10
N GLU A 248 -6.62 16.22 17.72
CA GLU A 248 -5.38 15.75 18.34
C GLU A 248 -5.71 14.93 19.59
N PRO A 249 -5.50 13.60 19.59
CA PRO A 249 -5.94 12.72 20.69
C PRO A 249 -5.20 12.94 22.01
N ASP A 250 -4.01 13.54 21.99
CA ASP A 250 -3.24 13.83 23.21
C ASP A 250 -3.55 15.21 23.82
N ALA A 251 -4.22 16.09 23.08
CA ALA A 251 -4.64 17.42 23.52
C ALA A 251 -5.92 17.87 22.81
N VAL A 252 -7.09 17.43 23.31
CA VAL A 252 -8.39 17.68 22.68
C VAL A 252 -8.82 19.13 22.88
N ASP A 253 -8.77 19.91 21.80
CA ASP A 253 -9.24 21.29 21.78
C ASP A 253 -10.78 21.34 21.69
N LEU A 254 -11.45 21.30 22.84
CA LEU A 254 -12.91 21.42 22.95
C LEU A 254 -13.47 22.81 22.60
N ILE A 255 -12.63 23.84 22.43
CA ILE A 255 -13.09 25.15 21.95
C ILE A 255 -13.20 25.11 20.43
N LYS A 256 -12.20 24.52 19.77
CA LYS A 256 -12.19 24.31 18.32
C LYS A 256 -13.16 23.21 17.88
N PHE A 257 -13.28 22.14 18.66
CA PHE A 257 -14.12 20.96 18.35
C PHE A 257 -15.14 20.68 19.47
N PRO A 258 -16.11 21.58 19.71
CA PRO A 258 -17.01 21.48 20.85
C PRO A 258 -17.92 20.25 20.80
N ASN A 259 -18.23 19.75 19.60
CA ASN A 259 -19.09 18.58 19.42
C ASN A 259 -18.46 17.27 19.90
N ILE A 260 -17.13 17.21 20.10
CA ILE A 260 -16.46 16.03 20.65
C ILE A 260 -17.00 15.67 22.03
N SER A 261 -17.42 16.65 22.83
CA SER A 261 -18.06 16.41 24.13
C SER A 261 -19.35 15.56 24.07
N LYS A 262 -19.95 15.41 22.89
CA LYS A 262 -21.19 14.65 22.68
C LYS A 262 -20.97 13.17 22.38
N VAL A 263 -19.72 12.72 22.26
CA VAL A 263 -19.44 11.32 21.91
C VAL A 263 -19.62 10.40 23.11
N ASP A 264 -20.26 9.27 22.89
CA ASP A 264 -20.26 8.18 23.86
C ASP A 264 -18.91 7.46 23.77
N ILE A 265 -18.27 7.27 24.92
CA ILE A 265 -16.97 6.63 25.02
C ILE A 265 -17.08 5.30 25.76
N TYR A 266 -16.53 4.27 25.15
CA TYR A 266 -16.31 2.96 25.74
C TYR A 266 -14.80 2.78 25.94
N ASN A 267 -14.34 2.77 27.18
CA ASN A 267 -12.91 2.75 27.51
C ASN A 267 -12.55 1.42 28.16
N ILE A 268 -11.48 0.78 27.67
CA ILE A 268 -11.00 -0.48 28.23
C ILE A 268 -9.50 -0.63 28.06
N THR A 269 -8.82 -1.11 29.10
CA THR A 269 -7.41 -1.51 29.02
C THR A 269 -7.34 -3.02 28.84
N LEU A 270 -6.63 -3.48 27.81
CA LEU A 270 -6.30 -4.89 27.58
C LEU A 270 -4.97 -5.22 28.25
N TYR A 271 -4.95 -6.38 28.91
CA TYR A 271 -3.79 -7.00 29.53
C TYR A 271 -3.38 -8.25 28.77
N GLU A 272 -2.22 -8.80 29.12
CA GLU A 272 -1.69 -10.02 28.50
C GLU A 272 -2.71 -11.18 28.56
N GLY A 273 -3.00 -11.76 27.40
CA GLY A 273 -3.96 -12.84 27.24
C GLY A 273 -5.41 -12.39 26.99
N ASP A 274 -5.67 -11.09 26.94
CA ASP A 274 -6.97 -10.54 26.55
C ASP A 274 -7.07 -10.37 25.03
N ILE A 275 -8.29 -10.43 24.52
CA ILE A 275 -8.62 -10.11 23.12
C ILE A 275 -9.84 -9.21 23.06
N ILE A 276 -9.79 -8.20 22.19
CA ILE A 276 -10.93 -7.37 21.84
C ILE A 276 -11.39 -7.66 20.42
N TYR A 277 -12.69 -7.64 20.19
CA TYR A 277 -13.34 -7.55 18.89
C TYR A 277 -13.94 -6.15 18.74
N VAL A 278 -13.51 -5.44 17.71
CA VAL A 278 -14.00 -4.12 17.33
C VAL A 278 -14.72 -4.25 15.99
N PRO A 279 -16.04 -4.00 15.96
CA PRO A 279 -16.80 -4.18 14.74
C PRO A 279 -16.41 -3.16 13.67
N GLU A 280 -16.50 -3.55 12.40
CA GLU A 280 -16.31 -2.63 11.28
C GLU A 280 -17.21 -1.38 11.46
N GLY A 281 -16.62 -0.19 11.25
CA GLY A 281 -17.33 1.08 11.38
C GLY A 281 -17.18 1.75 12.75
N TRP A 282 -16.70 1.04 13.78
CA TRP A 282 -16.44 1.64 15.08
C TRP A 282 -15.17 2.50 15.04
N TYR A 283 -15.33 3.76 15.43
CA TYR A 283 -14.21 4.66 15.60
C TYR A 283 -13.46 4.29 16.88
N HIS A 284 -12.15 4.45 16.85
CA HIS A 284 -11.33 4.11 18.00
C HIS A 284 -10.02 4.88 18.06
N GLN A 285 -9.51 4.99 19.28
CA GLN A 285 -8.20 5.51 19.61
C GLN A 285 -7.50 4.49 20.52
N VAL A 286 -6.25 4.14 20.17
CA VAL A 286 -5.48 3.12 20.90
C VAL A 286 -4.18 3.72 21.41
N ARG A 287 -3.88 3.46 22.69
CA ARG A 287 -2.62 3.83 23.34
C ARG A 287 -1.92 2.59 23.87
N THR A 288 -0.67 2.39 23.50
CA THR A 288 0.15 1.40 24.19
C THR A 288 0.57 1.93 25.55
N MET A 289 0.57 1.03 26.53
CA MET A 289 0.97 1.29 27.91
C MET A 289 1.87 0.15 28.40
N GLY A 290 2.71 0.43 29.38
CA GLY A 290 3.68 -0.54 29.91
C GLY A 290 5.04 -0.49 29.21
N GLY A 291 5.96 -1.35 29.66
CA GLY A 291 7.34 -1.39 29.18
C GLY A 291 7.56 -2.32 27.96
N PRO A 292 8.73 -2.21 27.30
CA PRO A 292 9.15 -3.12 26.23
C PRO A 292 9.44 -4.54 26.73
N PRO A 293 9.14 -5.59 25.94
CA PRO A 293 8.49 -5.54 24.63
C PRO A 293 6.96 -5.38 24.75
N ASN A 294 6.34 -4.54 23.92
CA ASN A 294 4.87 -4.44 23.82
C ASN A 294 4.40 -5.03 22.48
N MET A 295 3.75 -6.19 22.54
CA MET A 295 3.35 -6.99 21.38
C MET A 295 1.87 -7.32 21.39
N ALA A 296 1.28 -7.34 20.21
CA ALA A 296 -0.03 -7.92 19.97
C ALA A 296 -0.13 -8.52 18.58
N MET A 297 -1.13 -9.37 18.43
CA MET A 297 -1.56 -9.84 17.12
C MET A 297 -2.93 -9.25 16.81
N ALA A 298 -3.04 -8.60 15.65
CA ALA A 298 -4.33 -8.26 15.07
C ALA A 298 -4.79 -9.37 14.11
N ILE A 299 -6.10 -9.60 14.08
CA ILE A 299 -6.78 -10.46 13.12
C ILE A 299 -7.79 -9.59 12.39
N PHE A 300 -7.63 -9.46 11.07
CA PHE A 300 -8.56 -8.71 10.23
C PHE A 300 -9.53 -9.67 9.55
N VAL A 301 -10.83 -9.39 9.65
CA VAL A 301 -11.90 -10.21 9.08
C VAL A 301 -12.72 -9.38 8.09
N ASN A 302 -12.86 -9.88 6.87
CA ASN A 302 -13.66 -9.28 5.82
C ASN A 302 -15.09 -9.80 5.92
N TYR A 303 -15.94 -9.10 6.67
CA TYR A 303 -17.34 -9.49 6.81
C TYR A 303 -18.25 -8.77 5.82
N LEU A 304 -18.48 -7.47 6.04
CA LEU A 304 -19.40 -6.67 5.23
C LEU A 304 -18.68 -5.74 4.27
N LEU A 305 -17.54 -5.20 4.72
CA LEU A 305 -16.80 -4.15 4.03
C LEU A 305 -17.81 -3.03 3.68
N CYS A 306 -18.45 -2.49 4.71
CA CYS A 306 -19.46 -1.44 4.62
C CYS A 306 -19.00 -0.18 3.90
N SER A 307 -17.69 0.05 3.85
CA SER A 307 -17.06 1.11 3.05
C SER A 307 -17.17 0.85 1.52
N GLU A 308 -17.65 -0.35 1.10
CA GLU A 308 -17.69 -0.87 -0.28
C GLU A 308 -19.03 -0.70 -0.97
N GLY A 309 -19.24 0.38 -1.72
CA GLY A 309 -20.30 0.38 -2.76
C GLY A 309 -21.55 1.21 -2.47
N GLY A 310 -21.40 2.33 -1.78
CA GLY A 310 -22.32 3.45 -1.92
C GLY A 310 -21.73 4.49 -2.88
N ASP A 311 -22.52 4.97 -3.84
CA ASP A 311 -22.28 6.27 -4.48
C ASP A 311 -22.71 7.35 -3.48
N THR A 312 -21.96 7.48 -2.38
CA THR A 312 -22.27 8.49 -1.36
C THR A 312 -21.13 9.49 -1.36
N SER A 313 -21.39 10.59 -2.04
CA SER A 313 -20.84 11.89 -1.71
C SER A 313 -20.76 12.07 -0.18
N ASP A 314 -19.54 12.18 0.34
CA ASP A 314 -19.10 13.06 1.44
C ASP A 314 -19.86 13.08 2.79
N VAL A 315 -20.57 12.03 3.22
CA VAL A 315 -21.19 12.02 4.58
C VAL A 315 -21.03 10.67 5.30
N ALA A 316 -20.26 10.63 6.40
CA ALA A 316 -20.06 9.43 7.23
C ALA A 316 -21.38 8.82 7.76
N GLU A 317 -22.41 9.64 7.94
CA GLU A 317 -23.74 9.20 8.40
C GLU A 317 -24.46 8.31 7.36
N ALA A 318 -24.31 8.60 6.07
CA ALA A 318 -24.89 7.80 4.99
C ALA A 318 -24.18 6.44 4.88
N ALA A 319 -22.84 6.44 4.97
CA ALA A 319 -22.04 5.22 4.99
C ALA A 319 -22.39 4.33 6.20
N THR A 320 -22.55 4.94 7.38
CA THR A 320 -22.97 4.24 8.60
C THR A 320 -24.36 3.60 8.44
N THR A 321 -25.33 4.34 7.89
CA THR A 321 -26.69 3.83 7.67
C THR A 321 -26.70 2.66 6.68
N ALA A 322 -25.95 2.78 5.58
CA ALA A 322 -25.81 1.71 4.60
C ALA A 322 -25.15 0.46 5.20
N CYS A 323 -24.15 0.65 6.09
CA CYS A 323 -23.50 -0.44 6.80
C CYS A 323 -24.48 -1.22 7.69
N ILE A 324 -25.29 -0.50 8.47
CA ILE A 324 -26.30 -1.09 9.35
C ILE A 324 -27.28 -1.91 8.52
N ALA A 325 -27.80 -1.36 7.42
CA ALA A 325 -28.73 -2.07 6.54
C ALA A 325 -28.13 -3.36 5.94
N ARG A 326 -26.86 -3.32 5.51
CA ARG A 326 -26.15 -4.52 5.02
C ARG A 326 -25.98 -5.57 6.10
N ARG A 327 -25.61 -5.13 7.30
CA ARG A 327 -25.44 -6.01 8.47
C ARG A 327 -26.76 -6.65 8.88
N GLU A 328 -27.87 -5.94 8.79
CA GLU A 328 -29.21 -6.50 9.05
C GLU A 328 -29.64 -7.53 8.00
N ALA A 329 -29.20 -7.35 6.75
CA ALA A 329 -29.52 -8.24 5.63
C ALA A 329 -28.74 -9.56 5.64
N THR A 330 -27.69 -9.71 6.44
CA THR A 330 -26.96 -10.98 6.53
C THR A 330 -27.77 -12.05 7.29
N PRO A 331 -27.50 -13.35 7.03
CA PRO A 331 -28.17 -14.45 7.72
C PRO A 331 -28.18 -14.26 9.24
N LYS A 332 -29.28 -14.65 9.90
CA LYS A 332 -29.39 -14.51 11.36
C LYS A 332 -28.47 -15.46 12.13
N GLU A 333 -28.18 -16.59 11.53
CA GLU A 333 -27.39 -17.68 12.10
C GLU A 333 -26.39 -18.19 11.06
N ILE A 334 -25.30 -18.75 11.53
CA ILE A 334 -24.35 -19.54 10.73
C ILE A 334 -24.35 -20.99 11.21
N THR A 335 -23.78 -21.88 10.41
CA THR A 335 -23.58 -23.28 10.81
C THR A 335 -22.13 -23.65 10.57
N CYS A 336 -21.46 -24.12 11.62
CA CYS A 336 -20.07 -24.56 11.56
C CYS A 336 -20.02 -26.02 11.15
N LYS A 337 -19.61 -26.28 9.90
CA LYS A 337 -19.45 -27.65 9.38
C LYS A 337 -18.17 -28.27 9.88
N GLU A 338 -17.12 -27.47 9.94
CA GLU A 338 -15.82 -27.84 10.49
C GLU A 338 -15.51 -26.95 11.67
N ARG A 339 -15.01 -27.57 12.75
CA ARG A 339 -14.59 -26.90 13.97
C ARG A 339 -13.08 -27.01 14.09
N MET A 340 -12.43 -25.86 14.23
CA MET A 340 -10.97 -25.68 14.29
C MET A 340 -10.59 -24.92 15.57
N GLU A 341 -11.41 -25.05 16.60
CA GLU A 341 -11.18 -24.46 17.91
C GLU A 341 -9.84 -24.97 18.45
N ASP A 342 -8.98 -24.05 18.90
CA ASP A 342 -7.62 -24.33 19.39
C ASP A 342 -6.65 -24.94 18.37
N MET A 343 -7.00 -24.99 17.09
CA MET A 343 -6.07 -25.42 16.04
C MET A 343 -4.79 -24.55 16.11
N PRO A 344 -3.60 -25.16 16.09
CA PRO A 344 -2.35 -24.42 15.98
C PRO A 344 -2.37 -23.53 14.74
N MET A 345 -1.94 -22.28 14.90
CA MET A 345 -2.07 -21.30 13.82
C MET A 345 -1.21 -21.66 12.60
N HIS A 346 -0.09 -22.35 12.79
CA HIS A 346 0.74 -22.87 11.69
C HIS A 346 0.03 -23.97 10.88
N GLU A 347 -0.67 -24.91 11.53
CA GLU A 347 -1.49 -25.93 10.85
C GLU A 347 -2.63 -25.27 10.08
N PHE A 348 -3.24 -24.26 10.70
CA PHE A 348 -4.26 -23.45 10.06
C PHE A 348 -3.74 -22.75 8.81
N ILE A 349 -2.61 -22.05 8.90
CA ILE A 349 -2.01 -21.35 7.76
C ILE A 349 -1.64 -22.34 6.66
N ALA A 350 -1.12 -23.53 7.00
CA ALA A 350 -0.83 -24.57 6.03
C ALA A 350 -2.09 -25.08 5.31
N GLN A 351 -3.21 -25.24 6.04
CA GLN A 351 -4.49 -25.65 5.45
C GLN A 351 -5.14 -24.54 4.61
N TYR A 352 -4.85 -23.28 4.93
CA TYR A 352 -5.45 -22.10 4.30
C TYR A 352 -4.36 -21.12 3.86
N SER A 353 -3.44 -21.59 3.01
CA SER A 353 -2.21 -20.89 2.57
C SER A 353 -2.46 -19.49 1.99
N TYR A 354 -3.69 -19.20 1.54
CA TYR A 354 -4.12 -17.88 1.08
C TYR A 354 -4.32 -16.81 2.19
N ILE A 355 -4.35 -17.19 3.48
CA ILE A 355 -4.63 -16.29 4.63
C ILE A 355 -3.35 -15.71 5.23
N ASN A 356 -2.25 -16.46 5.15
CA ASN A 356 -0.92 -15.96 5.45
C ASN A 356 0.07 -16.44 4.39
N PRO A 357 0.01 -15.83 3.21
CA PRO A 357 0.84 -16.29 2.13
C PRO A 357 2.28 -15.83 2.33
N ASP A 358 3.16 -16.79 2.66
CA ASP A 358 4.52 -16.72 2.14
C ASP A 358 4.36 -16.58 0.62
N ALA A 359 4.76 -15.42 0.11
CA ALA A 359 4.36 -14.99 -1.23
C ALA A 359 4.78 -16.00 -2.32
N ILE A 360 5.82 -16.78 -2.04
CA ILE A 360 6.36 -17.87 -2.87
C ILE A 360 5.35 -19.00 -3.06
N ASP A 361 4.65 -19.45 -2.03
CA ASP A 361 3.73 -20.60 -2.12
C ASP A 361 2.45 -20.23 -2.86
N VAL A 362 1.95 -19.00 -2.67
CA VAL A 362 0.84 -18.45 -3.48
C VAL A 362 1.16 -18.30 -4.95
N ALA A 363 2.44 -18.16 -5.32
CA ALA A 363 2.84 -18.08 -6.71
C ALA A 363 3.04 -19.47 -7.36
N LEU A 364 3.28 -20.52 -6.56
CA LEU A 364 3.60 -21.88 -7.02
C LEU A 364 2.41 -22.87 -6.94
N GLU A 365 1.46 -22.68 -6.02
CA GLU A 365 0.41 -23.67 -5.74
C GLU A 365 -0.81 -23.67 -6.68
N PHE A 366 -1.02 -22.65 -7.51
CA PHE A 366 -2.20 -22.59 -8.37
C PHE A 366 -1.99 -23.27 -9.72
N GLU A 367 -1.87 -24.60 -9.69
CA GLU A 367 -2.43 -25.40 -10.76
C GLU A 367 -3.95 -25.20 -10.76
N SER A 368 -4.56 -25.04 -11.94
CA SER A 368 -6.02 -25.08 -12.05
C SER A 368 -6.54 -26.45 -11.59
N PRO A 369 -7.84 -26.61 -11.28
CA PRO A 369 -8.42 -27.91 -10.93
C PRO A 369 -8.19 -29.04 -11.96
N ASP A 370 -7.80 -28.69 -13.19
CA ASP A 370 -7.41 -29.59 -14.27
C ASP A 370 -5.88 -29.73 -14.48
N GLY A 371 -5.05 -29.26 -13.54
CA GLY A 371 -3.59 -29.38 -13.57
C GLY A 371 -2.91 -28.46 -14.61
N LYS A 372 -3.61 -27.45 -15.13
CA LYS A 372 -3.12 -26.56 -16.20
C LYS A 372 -3.01 -25.12 -15.72
N LEU A 373 -1.78 -24.62 -15.64
CA LEU A 373 -1.52 -23.20 -15.43
C LEU A 373 -2.32 -22.34 -16.44
N ARG A 374 -3.32 -21.59 -15.95
CA ARG A 374 -4.06 -20.63 -16.77
C ARG A 374 -3.11 -19.50 -17.13
N THR A 375 -2.47 -19.54 -18.29
CA THR A 375 -1.78 -18.39 -18.84
C THR A 375 -2.78 -17.57 -19.65
N TYR A 376 -2.95 -16.30 -19.29
CA TYR A 376 -3.68 -15.37 -20.17
C TYR A 376 -2.68 -14.95 -21.24
N ASN A 377 -2.81 -15.53 -22.42
CA ASN A 377 -2.03 -15.15 -23.58
C ASN A 377 -2.91 -14.36 -24.55
N SER A 378 -2.29 -13.43 -25.25
CA SER A 378 -2.88 -12.76 -26.40
C SER A 378 -2.12 -13.19 -27.65
N THR A 379 -2.84 -13.75 -28.63
CA THR A 379 -2.31 -13.94 -29.97
C THR A 379 -2.06 -12.58 -30.61
N LEU A 380 -0.81 -12.29 -30.95
CA LEU A 380 -0.42 -11.08 -31.65
C LEU A 380 -0.79 -11.18 -33.12
N LYS A 381 -0.90 -10.03 -33.79
CA LYS A 381 -1.15 -9.95 -35.24
C LYS A 381 -0.06 -10.62 -36.09
N SER A 382 1.14 -10.76 -35.53
CA SER A 382 2.26 -11.54 -36.10
C SER A 382 2.07 -13.06 -36.01
N GLY A 383 1.06 -13.54 -35.27
CA GLY A 383 0.77 -14.97 -35.05
C GLY A 383 1.45 -15.58 -33.82
N PHE A 384 2.30 -14.83 -33.11
CA PHE A 384 2.95 -15.29 -31.89
C PHE A 384 2.09 -15.04 -30.64
N GLU A 385 2.18 -15.92 -29.66
CA GLU A 385 1.52 -15.76 -28.36
C GLU A 385 2.34 -14.85 -27.43
N MET A 386 1.67 -13.92 -26.77
CA MET A 386 2.27 -13.01 -25.79
C MET A 386 1.53 -13.13 -24.45
N PRO A 387 2.22 -13.47 -23.34
CA PRO A 387 1.63 -13.43 -22.01
C PRO A 387 1.09 -12.03 -21.66
N LEU A 388 -0.08 -11.96 -21.01
CA LEU A 388 -0.65 -10.69 -20.53
C LEU A 388 0.03 -10.17 -19.25
N LEU A 389 0.69 -11.03 -18.48
CA LEU A 389 1.50 -10.61 -17.33
C LEU A 389 2.96 -10.95 -17.58
N GLY A 390 3.84 -9.97 -17.39
CA GLY A 390 5.27 -10.17 -17.37
C GLY A 390 5.98 -9.40 -16.26
N PHE A 391 7.30 -9.48 -16.25
CA PHE A 391 8.16 -8.82 -15.29
C PHE A 391 8.93 -7.68 -15.95
N GLY A 392 8.85 -6.48 -15.35
CA GLY A 392 9.65 -5.34 -15.79
C GLY A 392 11.03 -5.36 -15.13
N VAL A 393 12.10 -5.47 -15.92
CA VAL A 393 13.47 -5.54 -15.36
C VAL A 393 14.07 -4.15 -15.12
N ARG A 394 13.54 -3.13 -15.81
CA ARG A 394 14.14 -1.78 -15.86
C ARG A 394 14.18 -1.04 -14.52
N GLY A 395 15.14 -0.12 -14.40
CA GLY A 395 15.14 0.93 -13.36
C GLY A 395 15.39 0.43 -11.95
N GLN A 396 16.00 -0.76 -11.82
CA GLN A 396 16.35 -1.39 -10.56
C GLN A 396 17.89 -1.35 -10.38
N PRO A 397 18.41 -1.17 -9.16
CA PRO A 397 19.85 -1.32 -8.90
C PRO A 397 20.34 -2.71 -9.31
N THR A 398 21.49 -2.80 -9.98
CA THR A 398 22.02 -4.04 -10.60
C THR A 398 21.91 -5.28 -9.72
N GLU A 399 22.36 -5.22 -8.47
CA GLU A 399 22.32 -6.38 -7.57
C GLU A 399 20.90 -6.80 -7.22
N LYS A 400 19.99 -5.84 -6.97
CA LYS A 400 18.58 -6.14 -6.72
C LYS A 400 17.89 -6.68 -7.98
N ALA A 401 18.24 -6.15 -9.16
CA ALA A 401 17.70 -6.57 -10.44
C ALA A 401 18.05 -8.03 -10.78
N LYS A 402 19.28 -8.48 -10.46
CA LYS A 402 19.68 -9.88 -10.61
C LYS A 402 18.80 -10.81 -9.76
N ILE A 403 18.67 -10.49 -8.48
CA ILE A 403 17.91 -11.28 -7.51
C ILE A 403 16.42 -11.32 -7.91
N SER A 404 15.82 -10.17 -8.20
CA SER A 404 14.40 -10.06 -8.57
C SER A 404 14.07 -10.75 -9.89
N THR A 405 14.94 -10.64 -10.91
CA THR A 405 14.75 -11.28 -12.22
C THR A 405 14.87 -12.80 -12.11
N ALA A 406 15.86 -13.31 -11.38
CA ALA A 406 16.00 -14.74 -11.12
C ALA A 406 14.79 -15.29 -10.34
N HIS A 407 14.29 -14.53 -9.37
CA HIS A 407 13.10 -14.89 -8.63
C HIS A 407 11.84 -14.92 -9.50
N ALA A 408 11.63 -13.91 -10.35
CA ALA A 408 10.52 -13.89 -11.31
C ALA A 408 10.57 -15.11 -12.24
N LEU A 409 11.75 -15.49 -12.73
CA LEU A 409 11.92 -16.68 -13.56
C LEU A 409 11.59 -17.98 -12.79
N ARG A 410 12.04 -18.09 -11.53
CA ARG A 410 11.68 -19.23 -10.65
C ARG A 410 10.17 -19.32 -10.43
N LEU A 411 9.50 -18.18 -10.35
CA LEU A 411 8.05 -18.08 -10.29
C LEU A 411 7.40 -18.20 -11.67
N GLN A 412 8.10 -18.73 -12.69
CA GLN A 412 7.54 -18.99 -14.02
C GLN A 412 6.93 -17.75 -14.70
N TYR A 413 7.46 -16.55 -14.44
CA TYR A 413 7.22 -15.44 -15.37
C TYR A 413 7.87 -15.79 -16.71
N SER A 414 7.08 -15.72 -17.78
CA SER A 414 7.53 -16.03 -19.14
C SER A 414 7.61 -14.81 -20.04
N LEU A 415 7.25 -13.60 -19.56
CA LEU A 415 7.44 -12.36 -20.32
C LEU A 415 8.35 -11.41 -19.53
N PHE A 416 9.39 -10.89 -20.19
CA PHE A 416 10.32 -9.94 -19.59
C PHE A 416 10.44 -8.68 -20.44
N ASP A 417 10.20 -7.53 -19.81
CA ASP A 417 10.30 -6.21 -20.46
C ASP A 417 11.57 -5.49 -20.02
N THR A 418 12.52 -5.36 -20.95
CA THR A 418 13.82 -4.73 -20.72
C THR A 418 13.83 -3.27 -21.19
N ASP A 419 14.89 -2.54 -20.87
CA ASP A 419 15.10 -1.18 -21.32
C ASP A 419 16.54 -1.05 -21.87
N PRO A 420 16.72 -0.53 -23.11
CA PRO A 420 18.06 -0.38 -23.70
C PRO A 420 18.97 0.62 -22.95
N ASP A 421 18.39 1.46 -22.09
CA ASP A 421 19.10 2.50 -21.35
C ASP A 421 19.75 2.00 -20.04
N ASP A 422 19.52 0.74 -19.65
CA ASP A 422 20.11 0.15 -18.43
C ASP A 422 20.67 -1.27 -18.65
N GLU A 423 21.09 -1.93 -17.57
CA GLU A 423 21.73 -3.24 -17.59
C GLU A 423 20.73 -4.42 -17.71
N SER A 424 19.43 -4.14 -17.86
CA SER A 424 18.38 -5.17 -17.84
C SER A 424 18.57 -6.28 -18.88
N GLU A 425 19.01 -5.93 -20.10
CA GLU A 425 19.27 -6.90 -21.18
C GLU A 425 20.39 -7.89 -20.82
N GLU A 426 21.48 -7.39 -20.23
CA GLU A 426 22.65 -8.19 -19.87
C GLU A 426 22.39 -9.07 -18.64
N ILE A 427 21.64 -8.54 -17.67
CA ILE A 427 21.19 -9.29 -16.49
C ILE A 427 20.31 -10.46 -16.93
N LEU A 428 19.28 -10.20 -17.73
CA LEU A 428 18.37 -11.25 -18.21
C LEU A 428 19.11 -12.28 -19.06
N GLY A 429 19.94 -11.84 -20.00
CA GLY A 429 20.74 -12.75 -20.84
C GLY A 429 21.66 -13.65 -20.04
N THR A 430 22.27 -13.13 -18.96
CA THR A 430 23.11 -13.92 -18.06
C THR A 430 22.30 -14.94 -17.25
N ILE A 431 21.15 -14.55 -16.70
CA ILE A 431 20.28 -15.44 -15.93
C ILE A 431 19.76 -16.58 -16.82
N LEU A 432 19.29 -16.28 -18.03
CA LEU A 432 18.79 -17.29 -18.97
C LEU A 432 19.91 -18.26 -19.37
N ALA A 433 21.12 -17.75 -19.67
CA ALA A 433 22.26 -18.60 -20.02
C ALA A 433 22.72 -19.50 -18.87
N SER A 434 22.51 -19.09 -17.61
CA SER A 434 22.86 -19.86 -16.42
C SER A 434 21.74 -20.77 -15.90
N THR A 435 20.55 -20.76 -16.50
CA THR A 435 19.38 -21.54 -16.04
C THR A 435 19.03 -22.62 -17.05
N PRO A 436 19.64 -23.82 -16.97
CA PRO A 436 19.58 -24.85 -18.02
C PRO A 436 18.16 -25.41 -18.28
N ASP A 437 17.27 -25.34 -17.29
CA ASP A 437 15.91 -25.88 -17.40
C ASP A 437 14.94 -24.93 -18.13
N VAL A 438 15.35 -23.68 -18.39
CA VAL A 438 14.53 -22.68 -19.09
C VAL A 438 14.96 -22.61 -20.55
N LYS A 439 14.07 -23.04 -21.45
CA LYS A 439 14.32 -22.91 -22.89
C LYS A 439 14.03 -21.50 -23.36
N ARG A 440 14.81 -21.04 -24.34
CA ARG A 440 14.65 -19.68 -24.90
C ARG A 440 13.27 -19.49 -25.51
N GLU A 441 12.70 -20.49 -26.15
CA GLU A 441 11.36 -20.47 -26.75
C GLU A 441 10.21 -20.36 -25.76
N ASP A 442 10.44 -20.66 -24.47
CA ASP A 442 9.44 -20.55 -23.40
C ASP A 442 9.40 -19.14 -22.78
N VAL A 443 10.30 -18.25 -23.20
CA VAL A 443 10.44 -16.87 -22.68
C VAL A 443 10.17 -15.87 -23.79
N PHE A 444 9.33 -14.87 -23.52
CA PHE A 444 8.99 -13.76 -24.40
C PHE A 444 9.74 -12.50 -23.97
N ILE A 445 10.68 -12.03 -24.79
CA ILE A 445 11.53 -10.88 -24.46
C ILE A 445 11.10 -9.64 -25.24
N VAL A 446 10.85 -8.54 -24.53
CA VAL A 446 10.53 -7.23 -25.09
C VAL A 446 11.74 -6.31 -25.00
N VAL A 447 12.21 -5.83 -26.15
CA VAL A 447 13.31 -4.86 -26.29
C VAL A 447 12.77 -3.55 -26.88
N LYS A 448 13.43 -2.43 -26.60
CA LYS A 448 13.04 -1.13 -27.12
C LYS A 448 14.19 -0.44 -27.85
N VAL A 449 13.87 0.31 -28.91
CA VAL A 449 14.81 1.21 -29.59
C VAL A 449 14.61 2.62 -29.03
N HIS A 450 15.61 3.13 -28.30
CA HIS A 450 15.58 4.50 -27.76
C HIS A 450 15.57 5.55 -28.88
N PRO A 451 14.89 6.71 -28.72
CA PRO A 451 14.84 7.76 -29.74
C PRO A 451 16.19 8.29 -30.26
N ARG A 452 17.26 8.15 -29.46
CA ARG A 452 18.64 8.50 -29.86
C ARG A 452 19.21 7.57 -30.94
N ASN A 453 18.65 6.37 -31.07
CA ASN A 453 19.06 5.36 -32.05
C ASN A 453 18.10 5.30 -33.26
N LEU A 454 17.26 6.33 -33.48
CA LEU A 454 16.38 6.37 -34.65
C LEU A 454 17.16 6.55 -35.96
N GLY A 455 16.56 6.08 -37.05
CA GLY A 455 17.19 5.94 -38.37
C GLY A 455 17.66 4.52 -38.64
N ARG A 456 17.78 4.18 -39.93
CA ARG A 456 18.00 2.80 -40.40
C ARG A 456 19.22 2.14 -39.75
N GLU A 457 20.42 2.72 -39.93
CA GLU A 457 21.67 2.13 -39.46
C GLU A 457 21.74 2.04 -37.93
N LYS A 458 21.42 3.14 -37.23
CA LYS A 458 21.43 3.18 -35.75
C LYS A 458 20.44 2.19 -35.14
N THR A 459 19.29 1.97 -35.79
CA THR A 459 18.29 0.99 -35.34
C THR A 459 18.85 -0.43 -35.44
N ILE A 460 19.44 -0.79 -36.58
CA ILE A 460 20.06 -2.12 -36.79
C ILE A 460 21.16 -2.37 -35.76
N VAL A 461 22.04 -1.38 -35.54
CA VAL A 461 23.11 -1.47 -34.52
C VAL A 461 22.52 -1.64 -33.12
N SER A 462 21.47 -0.90 -32.78
CA SER A 462 20.81 -1.01 -31.48
C SER A 462 20.24 -2.41 -31.24
N VAL A 463 19.54 -2.99 -32.23
CA VAL A 463 18.96 -4.34 -32.08
C VAL A 463 20.05 -5.41 -32.01
N LYS A 464 21.11 -5.30 -32.82
CA LYS A 464 22.26 -6.22 -32.75
C LYS A 464 22.92 -6.20 -31.37
N ARG A 465 23.09 -5.02 -30.78
CA ARG A 465 23.61 -4.89 -29.41
C ARG A 465 22.72 -5.57 -28.38
N SER A 466 21.39 -5.42 -28.49
CA SER A 466 20.44 -6.11 -27.61
C SER A 466 20.53 -7.63 -27.74
N LEU A 467 20.63 -8.18 -28.96
CA LEU A 467 20.85 -9.61 -29.20
C LEU A 467 22.12 -10.12 -28.52
N THR A 468 23.23 -9.38 -28.62
CA THR A 468 24.50 -9.72 -27.95
C THR A 468 24.36 -9.73 -26.44
N ARG A 469 23.75 -8.70 -25.83
CA ARG A 469 23.57 -8.60 -24.38
C ARG A 469 22.65 -9.68 -23.82
N LEU A 470 21.57 -9.96 -24.53
CA LEU A 470 20.61 -11.03 -24.20
C LEU A 470 21.16 -12.43 -24.47
N LYS A 471 22.32 -12.54 -25.16
CA LYS A 471 22.94 -13.81 -25.54
C LYS A 471 21.97 -14.72 -26.32
N THR A 472 21.25 -14.14 -27.28
CA THR A 472 20.22 -14.86 -28.06
C THR A 472 20.23 -14.47 -29.53
N ASP A 473 19.70 -15.35 -30.38
CA ASP A 473 19.66 -15.16 -31.83
C ASP A 473 18.42 -14.41 -32.34
N TYR A 474 17.38 -14.29 -31.52
CA TYR A 474 16.13 -13.61 -31.86
C TYR A 474 15.48 -12.89 -30.67
N ILE A 475 14.67 -11.88 -30.95
CA ILE A 475 13.85 -11.15 -29.97
C ILE A 475 12.36 -11.33 -30.30
N ASP A 476 11.52 -11.52 -29.27
CA ASP A 476 10.09 -11.78 -29.48
C ASP A 476 9.33 -10.51 -29.88
N LEU A 477 9.66 -9.38 -29.25
CA LEU A 477 9.06 -8.08 -29.56
C LEU A 477 10.08 -6.95 -29.50
N VAL A 478 10.17 -6.17 -30.58
CA VAL A 478 10.92 -4.90 -30.57
C VAL A 478 9.97 -3.72 -30.70
N LEU A 479 10.07 -2.78 -29.77
CA LEU A 479 9.29 -1.55 -29.74
C LEU A 479 10.13 -0.33 -30.13
N ILE A 480 9.63 0.55 -30.99
CA ILE A 480 10.15 1.92 -31.04
C ILE A 480 9.70 2.64 -29.76
N LYS A 481 10.62 2.99 -28.86
CA LYS A 481 10.30 3.48 -27.50
C LYS A 481 9.50 4.80 -27.49
N ALA A 482 9.77 5.68 -28.46
CA ALA A 482 9.03 6.90 -28.73
C ALA A 482 9.36 7.40 -30.15
N PRO A 483 8.47 8.20 -30.79
CA PRO A 483 8.65 8.63 -32.18
C PRO A 483 9.73 9.70 -32.37
N SER A 484 10.17 10.33 -31.28
CA SER A 484 11.22 11.36 -31.27
C SER A 484 11.79 11.53 -29.87
N CYS A 485 12.97 12.14 -29.79
CA CYS A 485 13.48 12.70 -28.55
C CYS A 485 12.59 13.85 -28.06
N ASP A 486 12.66 14.15 -26.77
CA ASP A 486 12.02 15.32 -26.16
C ASP A 486 12.90 15.91 -25.04
N GLY A 487 12.57 17.13 -24.58
CA GLY A 487 13.33 17.80 -23.51
C GLY A 487 13.06 17.28 -22.10
N MET A 488 12.16 16.31 -21.94
CA MET A 488 11.67 15.86 -20.64
C MET A 488 12.04 14.39 -20.36
N LYS A 489 11.38 13.46 -21.05
CA LYS A 489 11.45 12.01 -20.83
C LYS A 489 12.50 11.31 -21.68
N PHE A 490 12.76 11.80 -22.89
CA PHE A 490 13.68 11.17 -23.85
C PHE A 490 14.72 12.16 -24.35
N LYS A 491 15.56 12.63 -23.42
CA LYS A 491 16.64 13.57 -23.73
C LYS A 491 17.65 12.93 -24.69
N CYS A 492 18.05 13.70 -25.68
CA CYS A 492 19.05 13.35 -26.69
C CYS A 492 20.00 14.54 -26.84
N GLU A 493 21.21 14.28 -27.32
CA GLU A 493 22.20 15.34 -27.52
C GLU A 493 21.85 16.17 -28.76
N ALA A 494 22.30 17.44 -28.77
CA ALA A 494 21.92 18.40 -29.82
C ALA A 494 22.47 18.02 -31.21
N ASP A 495 23.53 17.21 -31.27
CA ASP A 495 24.25 16.82 -32.50
C ASP A 495 23.96 15.37 -32.92
N ASP A 496 22.83 14.82 -32.48
CA ASP A 496 22.41 13.49 -32.93
C ASP A 496 21.99 13.56 -34.41
N ASN A 497 22.88 13.17 -35.32
CA ASN A 497 22.54 12.85 -36.72
C ASN A 497 21.65 11.59 -36.74
N ARG A 498 20.38 11.76 -36.36
CA ARG A 498 19.39 10.70 -36.14
C ARG A 498 18.39 10.70 -37.29
N GLY A 499 18.04 9.51 -37.73
CA GLY A 499 16.99 9.34 -38.72
C GLY A 499 15.59 9.43 -38.12
N THR A 500 14.60 9.10 -38.93
CA THR A 500 13.19 9.15 -38.53
C THR A 500 12.72 7.82 -37.93
N TRP A 501 11.63 7.85 -37.17
CA TRP A 501 10.97 6.62 -36.70
C TRP A 501 10.43 5.75 -37.86
N LYS A 502 10.22 6.33 -39.05
CA LYS A 502 9.79 5.58 -40.24
C LYS A 502 10.94 4.74 -40.79
N GLU A 503 12.12 5.34 -40.94
CA GLU A 503 13.34 4.63 -41.34
C GLU A 503 13.71 3.54 -40.33
N SER A 504 13.48 3.80 -39.03
CA SER A 504 13.60 2.78 -37.99
C SER A 504 12.59 1.65 -38.17
N TRP A 505 11.33 1.96 -38.50
CA TRP A 505 10.33 0.92 -38.74
C TRP A 505 10.72 0.04 -39.93
N GLU A 506 11.14 0.62 -41.05
CA GLU A 506 11.63 -0.12 -42.22
C GLU A 506 12.83 -1.02 -41.88
N ALA A 507 13.75 -0.55 -41.03
CA ALA A 507 14.86 -1.35 -40.55
C ALA A 507 14.43 -2.51 -39.64
N LEU A 508 13.39 -2.30 -38.82
CA LEU A 508 12.81 -3.36 -37.99
C LEU A 508 12.07 -4.40 -38.84
N GLU A 509 11.42 -3.98 -39.93
CA GLU A 509 10.81 -4.89 -40.92
C GLU A 509 11.86 -5.78 -41.59
N GLU A 510 13.02 -5.22 -41.99
CA GLU A 510 14.14 -6.01 -42.55
C GLU A 510 14.65 -7.06 -41.54
N LEU A 511 14.78 -6.69 -40.26
CA LEU A 511 15.20 -7.61 -39.21
C LEU A 511 14.13 -8.66 -38.86
N ASN A 512 12.85 -8.32 -39.03
CA ASN A 512 11.73 -9.24 -38.88
C ASN A 512 11.72 -10.28 -40.01
N GLU A 513 11.88 -9.82 -41.26
CA GLU A 513 12.00 -10.68 -42.44
C GLU A 513 13.21 -11.62 -42.33
N GLY A 514 14.34 -11.12 -41.79
CA GLY A 514 15.53 -11.92 -41.50
C GLY A 514 15.44 -12.85 -40.28
N GLY A 515 14.27 -12.96 -39.63
CA GLY A 515 14.04 -13.86 -38.49
C GLY A 515 14.70 -13.44 -37.17
N LYS A 516 15.30 -12.24 -37.09
CA LYS A 516 15.92 -11.71 -35.87
C LYS A 516 14.92 -11.12 -34.89
N ILE A 517 13.73 -10.76 -35.37
CA ILE A 517 12.63 -10.23 -34.56
C ILE A 517 11.36 -10.98 -34.94
N ARG A 518 10.56 -11.42 -33.97
CA ARG A 518 9.27 -12.10 -34.25
C ARG A 518 8.10 -11.13 -34.45
N SER A 519 8.01 -10.11 -33.59
CA SER A 519 6.91 -9.14 -33.59
C SER A 519 7.42 -7.70 -33.49
N LEU A 520 6.69 -6.78 -34.13
CA LEU A 520 7.02 -5.36 -34.15
C LEU A 520 5.96 -4.53 -33.42
N GLY A 521 6.40 -3.50 -32.71
CA GLY A 521 5.51 -2.60 -32.00
C GLY A 521 6.07 -1.20 -31.80
N VAL A 522 5.27 -0.34 -31.17
CA VAL A 522 5.66 1.03 -30.82
C VAL A 522 5.21 1.38 -29.41
N SER A 523 5.90 2.33 -28.77
CA SER A 523 5.55 2.86 -27.47
C SER A 523 5.45 4.39 -27.53
N ASN A 524 4.48 4.97 -26.81
CA ASN A 524 4.29 6.42 -26.71
C ASN A 524 4.00 7.14 -28.05
N PHE A 525 3.37 6.47 -29.01
CA PHE A 525 2.95 7.07 -30.28
C PHE A 525 1.58 7.76 -30.16
N LYS A 526 1.41 8.87 -30.87
CA LYS A 526 0.11 9.56 -31.02
C LYS A 526 -0.77 8.82 -32.02
N MET A 527 -2.10 8.98 -31.88
CA MET A 527 -3.08 8.40 -32.79
C MET A 527 -2.81 8.71 -34.27
N SER A 528 -2.40 9.94 -34.59
CA SER A 528 -2.05 10.33 -35.96
C SER A 528 -0.81 9.62 -36.51
N GLN A 529 0.14 9.25 -35.65
CA GLN A 529 1.33 8.49 -36.03
C GLN A 529 0.99 7.02 -36.23
N LEU A 530 0.15 6.44 -35.36
CA LEU A 530 -0.34 5.07 -35.49
C LEU A 530 -1.10 4.85 -36.81
N ARG A 531 -2.02 5.77 -37.16
CA ARG A 531 -2.74 5.71 -38.43
C ARG A 531 -1.81 5.79 -39.64
N LYS A 532 -0.77 6.63 -39.57
CA LYS A 532 0.26 6.71 -40.62
C LYS A 532 1.03 5.40 -40.72
N LEU A 533 1.47 4.85 -39.59
CA LEU A 533 2.25 3.62 -39.54
C LEU A 533 1.50 2.44 -40.18
N ILE A 534 0.24 2.21 -39.79
CA ILE A 534 -0.58 1.14 -40.39
C ILE A 534 -0.74 1.33 -41.91
N GLY A 535 -0.77 2.58 -42.39
CA GLY A 535 -0.94 2.88 -43.81
C GLY A 535 0.26 2.54 -44.71
N PHE A 536 1.47 2.41 -44.17
CA PHE A 536 2.67 2.07 -44.97
C PHE A 536 3.41 0.81 -44.52
N ALA A 537 3.11 0.27 -43.33
CA ALA A 537 3.80 -0.90 -42.81
C ALA A 537 3.56 -2.13 -43.70
N LYS A 538 4.65 -2.83 -44.03
CA LYS A 538 4.64 -4.10 -44.75
C LYS A 538 4.40 -5.28 -43.80
N PHE A 539 4.89 -5.16 -42.56
CA PHE A 539 4.68 -6.13 -41.50
C PHE A 539 3.72 -5.60 -40.43
N PRO A 540 2.99 -6.47 -39.73
CA PRO A 540 1.94 -6.04 -38.83
C PRO A 540 2.48 -5.30 -37.61
N LEU A 541 1.95 -4.10 -37.36
CA LEU A 541 2.00 -3.48 -36.04
C LEU A 541 1.27 -4.38 -35.04
N SER A 542 2.02 -5.06 -34.16
CA SER A 542 1.50 -6.11 -33.29
C SER A 542 1.19 -5.61 -31.88
N VAL A 543 1.98 -4.66 -31.37
CA VAL A 543 1.81 -4.11 -30.01
C VAL A 543 1.91 -2.59 -29.99
N VAL A 544 1.02 -1.95 -29.24
CA VAL A 544 1.16 -0.54 -28.83
C VAL A 544 1.30 -0.47 -27.32
N GLN A 545 2.43 0.04 -26.86
CA GLN A 545 2.68 0.28 -25.43
C GLN A 545 2.41 1.75 -25.06
N SER A 546 1.64 2.00 -23.99
CA SER A 546 1.33 3.37 -23.55
C SER A 546 1.11 3.48 -22.05
N ASN A 547 1.14 4.71 -21.53
CA ASN A 547 0.83 4.95 -20.13
C ASN A 547 -0.64 4.65 -19.87
N PHE A 548 -0.91 3.76 -18.92
CA PHE A 548 -2.25 3.30 -18.58
C PHE A 548 -2.33 2.97 -17.10
N ASN A 549 -3.37 3.48 -16.42
CA ASN A 549 -3.73 3.17 -15.04
C ASN A 549 -5.19 3.59 -14.79
N LEU A 550 -5.67 3.53 -13.54
CA LEU A 550 -7.06 3.88 -13.22
C LEU A 550 -7.43 5.32 -13.58
N TYR A 551 -6.50 6.27 -13.45
CA TYR A 551 -6.71 7.68 -13.82
C TYR A 551 -6.59 7.94 -15.31
N ASN A 552 -5.81 7.15 -16.04
CA ASN A 552 -5.51 7.35 -17.47
C ASN A 552 -5.83 6.07 -18.25
N ARG A 553 -7.06 5.96 -18.75
CA ARG A 553 -7.60 4.70 -19.28
C ARG A 553 -7.36 4.48 -20.76
N LYS A 554 -6.95 5.52 -21.49
CA LYS A 554 -6.63 5.45 -22.91
C LYS A 554 -7.75 4.81 -23.75
N THR A 555 -9.01 5.06 -23.42
CA THR A 555 -10.15 4.33 -23.99
C THR A 555 -10.16 4.37 -25.52
N LYS A 556 -9.98 5.56 -26.12
CA LYS A 556 -9.91 5.73 -27.59
C LYS A 556 -8.73 4.99 -28.22
N LEU A 557 -7.58 4.97 -27.56
CA LEU A 557 -6.38 4.29 -28.06
C LEU A 557 -6.54 2.77 -27.98
N ARG A 558 -7.08 2.25 -26.88
CA ARG A 558 -7.33 0.81 -26.73
C ARG A 558 -8.39 0.32 -27.70
N GLN A 559 -9.45 1.10 -27.94
CA GLN A 559 -10.45 0.78 -28.96
C GLN A 559 -9.80 0.72 -30.35
N PHE A 560 -8.99 1.71 -30.71
CA PHE A 560 -8.24 1.69 -31.97
C PHE A 560 -7.35 0.44 -32.09
N CYS A 561 -6.66 0.04 -31.01
CA CYS A 561 -5.83 -1.16 -31.01
C CYS A 561 -6.69 -2.41 -31.27
N LYS A 562 -7.81 -2.55 -30.53
CA LYS A 562 -8.77 -3.64 -30.71
C LYS A 562 -9.31 -3.73 -32.14
N ASP A 563 -9.75 -2.61 -32.71
CA ASP A 563 -10.30 -2.55 -34.07
C ASP A 563 -9.30 -2.96 -35.16
N ASN A 564 -7.99 -2.88 -34.86
CA ASN A 564 -6.91 -3.20 -35.80
C ASN A 564 -6.19 -4.51 -35.50
N GLY A 565 -6.66 -5.27 -34.49
CA GLY A 565 -6.02 -6.52 -34.03
C GLY A 565 -4.66 -6.30 -33.38
N ILE A 566 -4.44 -5.15 -32.74
CA ILE A 566 -3.19 -4.76 -32.09
C ILE A 566 -3.34 -5.01 -30.58
N ALA A 567 -2.38 -5.69 -29.97
CA ALA A 567 -2.36 -5.86 -28.51
C ALA A 567 -1.93 -4.56 -27.81
N PHE A 568 -2.59 -4.26 -26.69
CA PHE A 568 -2.27 -3.06 -25.90
C PHE A 568 -1.47 -3.45 -24.65
N MET A 569 -0.32 -2.82 -24.48
CA MET A 569 0.58 -3.04 -23.35
C MET A 569 0.67 -1.77 -22.49
N ALA A 570 0.49 -1.90 -21.18
CA ALA A 570 0.55 -0.78 -20.26
C ALA A 570 1.95 -0.59 -19.67
N HIS A 571 2.35 0.67 -19.52
CA HIS A 571 3.35 1.08 -18.54
C HIS A 571 2.74 2.06 -17.53
N GLY A 572 3.33 2.19 -16.36
CA GLY A 572 2.86 3.11 -15.32
C GLY A 572 1.54 2.72 -14.66
N LEU A 573 1.21 1.42 -14.66
CA LEU A 573 -0.01 0.85 -14.06
C LEU A 573 -0.21 1.27 -12.61
N MET A 574 0.87 1.27 -11.83
CA MET A 574 0.83 1.63 -10.42
C MET A 574 0.63 3.14 -10.20
N GLY A 575 0.65 3.99 -11.22
CA GLY A 575 0.42 5.43 -11.06
C GLY A 575 1.45 6.14 -10.18
N VAL A 576 2.70 5.67 -10.16
CA VAL A 576 3.78 6.27 -9.37
C VAL A 576 4.07 7.69 -9.86
N LEU A 577 4.07 8.62 -8.93
CA LEU A 577 4.41 10.03 -9.11
C LEU A 577 5.68 10.34 -8.29
N GLU A 578 6.47 11.28 -8.79
CA GLU A 578 7.57 11.88 -8.05
C GLU A 578 7.01 13.07 -7.26
N THR A 579 7.21 13.07 -5.95
CA THR A 579 6.75 14.14 -5.05
C THR A 579 7.72 15.33 -5.09
N GLU A 580 7.29 16.48 -4.57
CA GLU A 580 8.14 17.67 -4.46
C GLU A 580 9.41 17.42 -3.62
N ASN A 581 9.38 16.44 -2.72
CA ASN A 581 10.49 16.04 -1.86
C ASN A 581 11.39 14.97 -2.51
N GLY A 582 11.15 14.62 -3.78
CA GLY A 582 11.91 13.60 -4.51
C GLY A 582 11.58 12.15 -4.13
N THR A 583 10.53 11.92 -3.33
CA THR A 583 10.03 10.57 -3.04
C THR A 583 9.15 10.05 -4.17
N ARG A 584 9.07 8.74 -4.32
CA ARG A 584 8.17 8.09 -5.30
C ARG A 584 7.00 7.47 -4.56
N GLU A 585 5.80 7.97 -4.81
CA GLU A 585 4.58 7.49 -4.17
C GLU A 585 3.51 7.21 -5.21
N SER A 586 2.67 6.22 -4.91
CA SER A 586 1.50 5.92 -5.73
C SER A 586 0.24 6.29 -4.96
N PRO A 587 -0.54 7.29 -5.41
CA PRO A 587 -1.86 7.55 -4.85
C PRO A 587 -2.85 6.41 -5.15
N LEU A 588 -2.55 5.51 -6.11
CA LEU A 588 -3.42 4.37 -6.43
C LEU A 588 -3.24 3.21 -5.44
N LEU A 589 -2.00 2.96 -4.98
CA LEU A 589 -1.73 1.87 -4.03
C LEU A 589 -2.33 2.13 -2.65
N SER A 590 -2.54 3.39 -2.28
CA SER A 590 -3.20 3.81 -1.04
C SER A 590 -4.64 4.29 -1.25
N HIS A 591 -5.16 4.25 -2.48
CA HIS A 591 -6.51 4.74 -2.75
C HIS A 591 -7.54 3.84 -2.06
N PRO A 592 -8.52 4.38 -1.30
CA PRO A 592 -9.52 3.60 -0.59
C PRO A 592 -10.18 2.55 -1.50
N LYS A 593 -10.76 2.94 -2.64
CA LYS A 593 -11.36 1.99 -3.62
C LYS A 593 -10.43 0.86 -4.09
N VAL A 594 -9.12 1.08 -4.18
CA VAL A 594 -8.16 0.05 -4.63
C VAL A 594 -7.83 -0.90 -3.48
N ASP A 595 -7.52 -0.36 -2.30
CA ASP A 595 -7.33 -1.16 -1.08
C ASP A 595 -8.53 -2.06 -0.86
N LEU A 596 -9.71 -1.47 -0.96
CA LEU A 596 -11.00 -2.09 -0.81
C LEU A 596 -11.23 -3.29 -1.76
N ALA A 597 -11.07 -3.08 -3.07
CA ALA A 597 -11.11 -4.17 -4.04
C ALA A 597 -10.06 -5.26 -3.73
N ALA A 598 -8.86 -4.86 -3.30
CA ALA A 598 -7.81 -5.81 -2.92
C ALA A 598 -8.18 -6.62 -1.67
N ARG A 599 -8.83 -6.01 -0.67
CA ARG A 599 -9.37 -6.71 0.51
C ARG A 599 -10.37 -7.76 0.09
N LYS A 600 -11.34 -7.40 -0.76
CA LYS A 600 -12.39 -8.34 -1.18
C LYS A 600 -11.82 -9.64 -1.75
N TYR A 601 -10.73 -9.56 -2.50
CA TYR A 601 -10.06 -10.70 -3.12
C TYR A 601 -8.84 -11.22 -2.35
N ARG A 602 -8.65 -10.79 -1.10
CA ARG A 602 -7.52 -11.20 -0.22
C ARG A 602 -6.16 -11.06 -0.89
N THR A 603 -5.92 -9.90 -1.47
CA THR A 603 -4.68 -9.64 -2.20
C THR A 603 -4.18 -8.23 -1.94
N THR A 604 -3.03 -7.89 -2.51
CA THR A 604 -2.44 -6.54 -2.39
C THR A 604 -3.09 -5.55 -3.39
N PRO A 605 -3.09 -4.24 -3.08
CA PRO A 605 -3.49 -3.20 -4.04
C PRO A 605 -2.79 -3.31 -5.40
N GLY A 606 -1.49 -3.63 -5.41
CA GLY A 606 -0.72 -3.83 -6.64
C GLY A 606 -1.24 -5.00 -7.48
N THR A 607 -1.43 -6.16 -6.86
CA THR A 607 -2.01 -7.33 -7.51
C THR A 607 -3.42 -7.05 -8.05
N MET A 608 -4.23 -6.28 -7.32
CA MET A 608 -5.57 -5.91 -7.76
C MET A 608 -5.55 -5.01 -9.00
N LEU A 609 -4.65 -4.03 -9.05
CA LEU A 609 -4.45 -3.19 -10.24
C LEU A 609 -4.01 -4.01 -11.45
N ILE A 610 -3.14 -5.00 -11.24
CA ILE A 610 -2.72 -5.95 -12.28
C ILE A 610 -3.92 -6.76 -12.74
N ARG A 611 -4.67 -7.38 -11.83
CA ARG A 611 -5.85 -8.18 -12.18
C ARG A 611 -6.89 -7.37 -12.96
N TRP A 612 -7.13 -6.13 -12.53
CA TRP A 612 -8.00 -5.19 -13.21
C TRP A 612 -7.54 -4.95 -14.66
N ALA A 613 -6.25 -4.69 -14.90
CA ALA A 613 -5.72 -4.53 -16.25
C ALA A 613 -5.86 -5.80 -17.09
N LEU A 614 -5.50 -6.96 -16.53
CA LEU A 614 -5.63 -8.27 -17.19
C LEU A 614 -7.08 -8.56 -17.62
N SER A 615 -8.07 -8.22 -16.76
CA SER A 615 -9.50 -8.38 -17.08
C SER A 615 -9.97 -7.56 -18.29
N GLN A 616 -9.21 -6.53 -18.66
CA GLN A 616 -9.47 -5.68 -19.82
C GLN A 616 -8.59 -6.05 -21.03
N ASN A 617 -7.96 -7.23 -21.02
CA ASN A 617 -7.03 -7.70 -22.05
C ASN A 617 -5.86 -6.71 -22.27
N VAL A 618 -5.35 -6.13 -21.18
CA VAL A 618 -4.19 -5.24 -21.21
C VAL A 618 -2.97 -5.99 -20.68
N THR A 619 -1.90 -6.04 -21.48
CA THR A 619 -0.63 -6.64 -21.06
C THR A 619 0.11 -5.72 -20.09
N VAL A 620 0.65 -6.24 -18.99
CA VAL A 620 1.33 -5.43 -17.96
C VAL A 620 2.66 -6.06 -17.52
N THR A 621 3.65 -5.21 -17.25
CA THR A 621 5.01 -5.62 -16.82
C THR A 621 5.52 -4.80 -15.62
N PRO A 622 4.86 -4.91 -14.45
CA PRO A 622 5.26 -4.14 -13.28
C PRO A 622 6.67 -4.54 -12.82
N PRO A 623 7.60 -3.57 -12.66
CA PRO A 623 8.89 -3.84 -12.04
C PRO A 623 8.75 -3.92 -10.52
N SER A 624 9.56 -4.77 -9.88
CA SER A 624 9.70 -4.81 -8.42
C SER A 624 11.06 -5.39 -8.04
N THR A 625 11.64 -4.86 -6.97
CA THR A 625 12.81 -5.46 -6.28
C THR A 625 12.43 -6.21 -5.01
N ASN A 626 11.18 -6.08 -4.56
CA ASN A 626 10.64 -6.83 -3.43
C ASN A 626 10.11 -8.17 -3.96
N LEU A 627 10.63 -9.28 -3.43
CA LEU A 627 10.33 -10.64 -3.90
C LEU A 627 8.87 -11.03 -3.64
N ASP A 628 8.32 -10.62 -2.50
CA ASP A 628 6.93 -10.90 -2.16
C ASP A 628 5.99 -10.21 -3.14
N HIS A 629 6.25 -8.95 -3.48
CA HIS A 629 5.48 -8.24 -4.50
C HIS A 629 5.54 -8.96 -5.85
N ILE A 630 6.68 -9.53 -6.25
CA ILE A 630 6.79 -10.27 -7.52
C ILE A 630 5.88 -11.50 -7.50
N ALA A 631 5.84 -12.18 -6.37
CA ALA A 631 5.04 -13.38 -6.20
C ALA A 631 3.54 -13.08 -6.09
N PHE A 632 3.16 -12.08 -5.28
CA PHE A 632 1.79 -11.56 -5.23
C PHE A 632 1.31 -11.02 -6.57
N ASN A 633 2.15 -10.34 -7.34
CA ASN A 633 1.78 -9.85 -8.65
C ASN A 633 1.40 -10.99 -9.60
N ARG A 634 2.07 -12.15 -9.47
CA ARG A 634 1.76 -13.35 -10.27
C ARG A 634 0.38 -13.89 -9.97
N HIS A 635 -0.04 -13.84 -8.70
CA HIS A 635 -1.35 -14.29 -8.26
C HIS A 635 -2.51 -13.58 -8.99
N ALA A 636 -2.28 -12.38 -9.53
CA ALA A 636 -3.26 -11.66 -10.36
C ALA A 636 -3.77 -12.45 -11.57
N ILE A 637 -3.05 -13.47 -12.04
CA ILE A 637 -3.50 -14.34 -13.12
C ILE A 637 -4.67 -15.19 -12.64
N VAL A 638 -4.56 -15.79 -11.46
CA VAL A 638 -5.49 -16.83 -10.99
C VAL A 638 -6.64 -16.29 -10.14
N LEU A 639 -6.61 -14.99 -9.77
CA LEU A 639 -7.69 -14.35 -9.03
C LEU A 639 -9.05 -14.47 -9.74
N ASP A 640 -9.97 -15.19 -9.12
CA ASP A 640 -11.34 -15.31 -9.60
C ASP A 640 -12.15 -14.07 -9.23
N ILE A 641 -12.37 -13.20 -10.23
CA ILE A 641 -13.15 -11.97 -10.07
C ILE A 641 -14.64 -12.15 -10.33
N ALA A 642 -15.08 -13.36 -10.70
CA ALA A 642 -16.49 -13.64 -10.95
C ALA A 642 -17.30 -13.73 -9.64
N ASP A 643 -16.65 -14.07 -8.52
CA ASP A 643 -17.29 -14.12 -7.20
C ASP A 643 -17.81 -12.75 -6.74
N SER A 644 -17.19 -11.65 -7.18
CA SER A 644 -17.54 -10.31 -6.72
C SER A 644 -17.31 -9.22 -7.78
N PRO A 645 -18.07 -9.27 -8.88
CA PRO A 645 -17.86 -8.41 -10.05
C PRO A 645 -17.97 -6.93 -9.71
N TRP A 646 -18.72 -6.57 -8.66
CA TRP A 646 -18.87 -5.21 -8.16
C TRP A 646 -17.53 -4.55 -7.85
N ALA A 647 -16.52 -5.29 -7.36
CA ALA A 647 -15.21 -4.74 -6.99
C ALA A 647 -14.41 -4.29 -8.22
N ILE A 648 -14.44 -5.09 -9.30
CA ILE A 648 -13.82 -4.72 -10.58
C ILE A 648 -14.63 -3.64 -11.29
N ASP A 649 -15.95 -3.69 -11.20
CA ASP A 649 -16.85 -2.66 -11.72
C ASP A 649 -16.63 -1.32 -11.03
N MET A 650 -16.38 -1.30 -9.72
CA MET A 650 -16.05 -0.08 -8.99
C MET A 650 -14.78 0.58 -9.56
N LEU A 651 -13.74 -0.20 -9.84
CA LEU A 651 -12.50 0.29 -10.44
C LEU A 651 -12.68 0.69 -11.92
N THR A 652 -13.59 0.03 -12.63
CA THR A 652 -13.78 0.20 -14.09
C THR A 652 -14.83 1.23 -14.47
N LYS A 653 -15.92 1.37 -13.72
CA LYS A 653 -17.05 2.25 -14.04
C LYS A 653 -17.05 3.49 -13.16
N ASN A 654 -16.78 3.33 -11.86
CA ASN A 654 -17.02 4.37 -10.85
C ASN A 654 -15.73 5.07 -10.38
N PHE A 655 -14.60 4.80 -11.04
CA PHE A 655 -13.32 5.42 -10.71
C PHE A 655 -13.11 6.70 -11.56
N PRO A 656 -12.81 7.86 -10.94
CA PRO A 656 -12.53 9.09 -11.66
C PRO A 656 -11.35 8.93 -12.62
N HIS A 657 -11.50 9.34 -13.88
CA HIS A 657 -10.46 9.15 -14.89
C HIS A 657 -10.53 10.19 -16.01
N VAL A 658 -9.44 10.25 -16.77
CA VAL A 658 -9.27 11.03 -17.99
C VAL A 658 -8.97 10.06 -19.14
N ASP A 659 -9.47 10.39 -20.33
CA ASP A 659 -9.31 9.58 -21.54
C ASP A 659 -8.21 10.06 -22.50
#